data_AF-A0AB36NWH2-F1
#
_entry.id   AF-A0AB36NWH2-F1
#
_cell.length_a   1.000
_cell.length_b   1.000
_cell.length_c   1.000
_cell.angle_alpha   90.00
_cell.angle_beta   90.00
_cell.angle_gamma   90.00
#
_symmetry.space_group_name_H-M   'P 1'
#
loop_
_entity.id
_entity.type
_entity.pdbx_description
1 polymer ?
#
loop_
_entity_poly.entity_id
_entity_poly.type
_entity_poly.pdbx_seq_one_letter_code
_entity_poly.pdbx_strand_id
1 'polypeptide(L)'
;MKKPVVKQRLLHRIMKITLFQFVLALVFSSVTMANSVNGQRKLDTKVTITVSDLTLDNALSKLQKSAHVKFSYNSRLPQLNQKVTIEANQEVLSSVLNRILKPFNITFSEVSNQIILQKDNSLEPFSNLDSNNSLFDVLMAGPIIKGKVTDPSGVPLPGATVMAKGTKIAVLTDFDGNFSIEMPANSTALVISYVGMETKEIGIENTSPTVILNESGQNLKEVIVTTGYEKTSKRTFTGAISKISGAELKVDGVVDVSRMIEGKAAGVTVQNITGTFGTAPKITVRGSSSIFGDTKPLWVIDGVVQEDIINLTFADLASGNSETLLSSSIAGLNANDIQNIEILKDASATSIYGSRSLNGVVVITTKQGRRDAPLKVSYSLEQTVRAVPNYSQYDILNSQESMSIFKEMESKGYLDLPSTVNGRYGGAYNILGRAINTYVPETDSYLVNNDPVSRNNFLKKYEQANTDWFGVLFRPSITQNHSLSFSGGGKNNTFYASLGYYTDPGWTIADDVKQISSNIKGTFYVNDRLNVTLSTMASVRDQGAPGSYESEKDVVFGKVTRDFDINPFNYVLNTSRTLRPYDENGNLEYYRNNWAKMNIINELANNFMEIQVKDIRFQLDLDYKINPHLNYNLTGSARFANTSREHKIMENSNVVGAYKAGTPDGEDGVNTLVRDQNIFLYQDPNDLTAPKVSVLPNGGFLRKFTNDMTSYNLRNSVSYRNTLDDKHELEGLFGTELRVVDRGSDNFTAAGLQYDRGLTAFTDPRLIEKIINGGDSYYGFNEEKERTVGFFGKVGYTYDRRYTASVTGRYDGSNRQGNSDSSRWLPTYTFSGKWNVAEEKFMKNVESVNTLALRASYGLTATAGPATNSLAIYKSYITDRFGLDDRESGINIEELQNGNLTWEKQFETNIGVDLGMFNNRVQFTSDIYSRKAFDLVDYVITSGIGGQRIRQGNNADMETKGLEIGFTTKNIDNRDFKWSTTLNFSVYSQKITKLENTPTAFDLVDANGGNSIGHPRNSLYSYQFTGLNNQGLPTFILQDGADNNITEANFQDNLDVTKYLKYEGSIEPNKSLGLANTFTYKNWSLYVFFVGSGGNKVRLNPIYDSTYDDLTVFTKDFTNRWINPGDENFTNVPVIADRRLNANYGGERTLARAYNTYNYSDARIADGDFVRLKNISLSWEFPNDFKKKLGLSTFTLKGSAVNPWLIYSDKKLNGQDPEFRNSGGVAMPVTSQYTFTLNISL
;
A
#
# COMPACT_ATOMS: atom_id res chain seq x y z
N MET A 1 23.85 -47.40 -46.42
CA MET A 1 24.18 -47.60 -44.99
C MET A 1 23.25 -46.75 -44.13
N LYS A 2 22.38 -47.38 -43.33
CA LYS A 2 21.48 -46.71 -42.37
C LYS A 2 22.10 -46.75 -40.96
N LYS A 3 22.11 -45.63 -40.24
CA LYS A 3 22.14 -45.58 -38.76
C LYS A 3 21.05 -44.60 -38.30
N PRO A 4 20.14 -44.96 -37.38
CA PRO A 4 19.15 -44.03 -36.83
C PRO A 4 19.68 -43.37 -35.55
N VAL A 5 19.43 -42.07 -35.41
CA VAL A 5 19.74 -41.28 -34.20
C VAL A 5 18.55 -41.34 -33.25
N VAL A 6 18.74 -41.93 -32.07
CA VAL A 6 17.78 -41.96 -30.97
C VAL A 6 18.05 -40.77 -30.04
N LYS A 7 17.26 -39.69 -30.13
CA LYS A 7 17.36 -38.54 -29.19
C LYS A 7 16.02 -37.99 -28.64
N GLN A 8 14.87 -38.58 -28.94
CA GLN A 8 13.57 -38.06 -28.45
C GLN A 8 13.12 -38.58 -27.06
N ARG A 9 13.56 -39.77 -26.63
CA ARG A 9 13.05 -40.37 -25.37
C ARG A 9 13.61 -39.78 -24.07
N LEU A 10 14.78 -39.12 -24.10
CA LEU A 10 15.40 -38.54 -22.90
C LEU A 10 14.77 -37.20 -22.52
N LEU A 11 14.51 -36.32 -23.51
CA LEU A 11 13.87 -35.02 -23.32
C LEU A 11 12.44 -35.16 -22.75
N HIS A 12 11.68 -36.13 -23.25
CA HIS A 12 10.33 -36.41 -22.77
C HIS A 12 10.31 -36.97 -21.33
N ARG A 13 11.37 -37.69 -20.91
CA ARG A 13 11.52 -38.16 -19.52
C ARG A 13 11.98 -37.05 -18.58
N ILE A 14 12.89 -36.19 -19.00
CA ILE A 14 13.37 -35.04 -18.19
C ILE A 14 12.23 -34.05 -17.97
N MET A 15 11.44 -33.72 -19.01
CA MET A 15 10.28 -32.83 -18.87
C MET A 15 9.18 -33.43 -17.98
N LYS A 16 8.94 -34.74 -18.03
CA LYS A 16 7.99 -35.39 -17.10
C LYS A 16 8.47 -35.33 -15.64
N ILE A 17 9.77 -35.48 -15.38
CA ILE A 17 10.29 -35.49 -13.99
C ILE A 17 10.28 -34.07 -13.40
N THR A 18 10.68 -33.04 -14.15
CA THR A 18 10.67 -31.66 -13.64
C THR A 18 9.28 -31.05 -13.60
N LEU A 19 8.41 -31.35 -14.57
CA LEU A 19 6.99 -30.93 -14.53
C LEU A 19 6.26 -31.65 -13.40
N PHE A 20 6.51 -32.95 -13.19
CA PHE A 20 5.93 -33.69 -12.07
C PHE A 20 6.40 -33.14 -10.74
N GLN A 21 7.68 -32.81 -10.55
CA GLN A 21 8.18 -32.17 -9.32
C GLN A 21 7.62 -30.76 -9.11
N PHE A 22 7.41 -29.99 -10.18
CA PHE A 22 6.78 -28.67 -10.10
C PHE A 22 5.28 -28.76 -9.77
N VAL A 23 4.56 -29.70 -10.40
CA VAL A 23 3.17 -30.01 -10.05
C VAL A 23 3.08 -30.59 -8.64
N LEU A 24 4.03 -31.42 -8.21
CA LEU A 24 4.11 -31.92 -6.84
C LEU A 24 4.37 -30.77 -5.86
N ALA A 25 5.21 -29.79 -6.20
CA ALA A 25 5.42 -28.60 -5.38
C ALA A 25 4.15 -27.74 -5.28
N LEU A 26 3.42 -27.58 -6.39
CA LEU A 26 2.12 -26.90 -6.45
C LEU A 26 1.04 -27.63 -5.63
N VAL A 27 1.02 -28.97 -5.69
CA VAL A 27 0.11 -29.83 -4.91
C VAL A 27 0.55 -29.90 -3.44
N PHE A 28 1.84 -29.88 -3.13
CA PHE A 28 2.31 -29.85 -1.74
C PHE A 28 2.11 -28.48 -1.10
N SER A 29 2.12 -27.38 -1.87
CA SER A 29 1.70 -26.07 -1.37
C SER A 29 0.20 -25.97 -1.10
N SER A 30 -0.63 -26.82 -1.70
CA SER A 30 -2.07 -26.89 -1.38
C SER A 30 -2.41 -27.88 -0.26
N VAL A 31 -1.45 -28.72 0.16
CA VAL A 31 -1.65 -29.76 1.20
C VAL A 31 -1.04 -29.35 2.57
N THR A 32 -0.70 -28.08 2.77
CA THR A 32 -0.42 -27.55 4.12
C THR A 32 -1.72 -27.35 4.91
N MET A 33 -2.46 -28.43 5.13
CA MET A 33 -3.34 -28.63 6.28
C MET A 33 -2.81 -29.85 7.03
N ALA A 34 -2.44 -29.62 8.29
CA ALA A 34 -1.69 -30.55 9.12
C ALA A 34 -2.44 -31.86 9.39
N ASN A 35 -1.70 -32.98 9.45
CA ASN A 35 -1.94 -34.10 10.36
C ASN A 35 -0.61 -34.82 10.65
N SER A 36 -0.34 -35.11 11.91
CA SER A 36 0.87 -35.79 12.38
C SER A 36 0.76 -37.29 12.20
N VAL A 37 1.78 -37.93 11.61
CA VAL A 37 1.91 -39.39 11.57
C VAL A 37 3.29 -39.76 12.12
N ASN A 38 3.30 -40.56 13.18
CA ASN A 38 4.51 -41.14 13.77
C ASN A 38 5.02 -42.28 12.88
N GLY A 39 6.14 -42.07 12.18
CA GLY A 39 6.86 -43.12 11.43
C GLY A 39 7.85 -43.87 12.32
N GLN A 40 7.68 -45.18 12.45
CA GLN A 40 8.64 -46.06 13.14
C GLN A 40 9.92 -46.24 12.28
N ARG A 41 11.10 -46.02 12.88
CA ARG A 41 12.41 -46.10 12.19
C ARG A 41 12.72 -47.54 11.77
N LYS A 42 13.24 -47.75 10.56
CA LYS A 42 13.51 -49.09 10.01
C LYS A 42 14.66 -49.79 10.69
N LEU A 43 15.60 -49.04 11.26
CA LEU A 43 16.69 -49.60 12.07
C LEU A 43 16.23 -50.36 13.33
N ASP A 44 14.99 -50.11 13.79
CA ASP A 44 14.40 -50.76 14.96
C ASP A 44 13.67 -52.08 14.62
N THR A 45 13.69 -52.50 13.34
CA THR A 45 13.06 -53.75 12.88
C THR A 45 13.77 -54.96 13.49
N LYS A 46 13.00 -55.89 14.09
CA LYS A 46 13.55 -57.15 14.60
C LYS A 46 13.76 -58.15 13.45
N VAL A 47 14.93 -58.78 13.40
CA VAL A 47 15.31 -59.77 12.40
C VAL A 47 15.67 -61.12 13.03
N THR A 48 15.31 -62.20 12.34
CA THR A 48 15.79 -63.55 12.62
C THR A 48 16.54 -64.07 11.39
N ILE A 49 17.83 -64.35 11.55
CA ILE A 49 18.71 -64.79 10.47
C ILE A 49 19.87 -65.64 11.00
N THR A 50 20.15 -66.75 10.30
CA THR A 50 21.34 -67.59 10.52
C THR A 50 22.15 -67.67 9.23
N VAL A 51 23.40 -67.26 9.28
CA VAL A 51 24.37 -67.27 8.17
C VAL A 51 25.70 -67.75 8.72
N SER A 52 26.32 -68.73 8.07
CA SER A 52 27.63 -69.25 8.45
C SER A 52 28.60 -69.12 7.29
N ASP A 53 29.75 -68.50 7.53
CA ASP A 53 30.88 -68.40 6.60
C ASP A 53 30.53 -67.84 5.20
N LEU A 54 29.68 -66.80 5.17
CA LEU A 54 29.18 -66.17 3.93
C LEU A 54 29.83 -64.81 3.72
N THR A 55 30.08 -64.39 2.48
CA THR A 55 30.62 -63.05 2.21
C THR A 55 29.68 -61.96 2.72
N LEU A 56 30.23 -60.85 3.20
CA LEU A 56 29.49 -59.72 3.77
C LEU A 56 28.42 -59.19 2.80
N ASP A 57 28.73 -59.10 1.49
CA ASP A 57 27.78 -58.73 0.44
C ASP A 57 26.54 -59.65 0.39
N ASN A 58 26.76 -60.96 0.47
CA ASN A 58 25.69 -61.95 0.46
C ASN A 58 24.93 -61.98 1.79
N ALA A 59 25.61 -61.73 2.91
CA ALA A 59 25.01 -61.64 4.23
C ALA A 59 24.09 -60.40 4.34
N LEU A 60 24.54 -59.25 3.83
CA LEU A 60 23.73 -58.03 3.71
C LEU A 60 22.53 -58.24 2.79
N SER A 61 22.69 -58.97 1.68
CA SER A 61 21.59 -59.33 0.79
C SER A 61 20.52 -60.20 1.47
N LYS A 62 20.92 -61.16 2.33
CA LYS A 62 19.98 -61.95 3.14
C LYS A 62 19.32 -61.11 4.23
N LEU A 63 20.06 -60.22 4.90
CA LEU A 63 19.51 -59.27 5.87
C LEU A 63 18.50 -58.32 5.24
N GLN A 64 18.75 -57.85 4.02
CA GLN A 64 17.83 -56.99 3.26
C GLN A 64 16.48 -57.68 3.00
N LYS A 65 16.49 -59.00 2.76
CA LYS A 65 15.26 -59.80 2.64
C LYS A 65 14.54 -59.99 3.98
N SER A 66 15.29 -60.27 5.06
CA SER A 66 14.72 -60.51 6.40
C SER A 66 14.14 -59.23 7.03
N ALA A 67 14.80 -58.09 6.87
CA ALA A 67 14.39 -56.80 7.44
C ALA A 67 13.49 -55.95 6.52
N HIS A 68 13.26 -56.36 5.27
CA HIS A 68 12.59 -55.55 4.25
C HIS A 68 13.19 -54.14 4.07
N VAL A 69 14.52 -54.04 4.06
CA VAL A 69 15.29 -52.80 3.83
C VAL A 69 16.18 -52.93 2.60
N LYS A 70 16.65 -51.82 2.02
CA LYS A 70 17.66 -51.85 0.95
C LYS A 70 18.99 -51.30 1.46
N PHE A 71 20.09 -52.03 1.25
CA PHE A 71 21.43 -51.51 1.53
C PHE A 71 21.97 -50.77 0.30
N SER A 72 22.63 -49.63 0.53
CA SER A 72 23.32 -48.85 -0.50
C SER A 72 24.77 -48.61 -0.07
N TYR A 73 25.72 -49.03 -0.89
CA TYR A 73 27.14 -48.91 -0.61
C TYR A 73 27.96 -48.94 -1.90
N ASN A 74 29.19 -48.42 -1.84
CA ASN A 74 30.11 -48.47 -2.97
C ASN A 74 30.55 -49.93 -3.21
N SER A 75 30.28 -50.48 -4.39
CA SER A 75 30.65 -51.86 -4.77
C SER A 75 32.15 -52.12 -4.79
N ARG A 76 32.98 -51.08 -4.68
CA ARG A 76 34.45 -51.17 -4.56
C ARG A 76 34.95 -51.27 -3.12
N LEU A 77 34.09 -51.38 -2.11
CA LEU A 77 34.51 -51.61 -0.72
C LEU A 77 35.24 -52.97 -0.62
N PRO A 78 36.57 -53.01 -0.33
CA PRO A 78 37.34 -54.25 -0.29
C PRO A 78 36.82 -55.27 0.73
N GLN A 79 36.15 -54.79 1.78
CA GLN A 79 35.64 -55.60 2.89
C GLN A 79 34.38 -56.40 2.54
N LEU A 80 33.72 -56.14 1.40
CA LEU A 80 32.51 -56.86 0.98
C LEU A 80 32.74 -58.36 0.71
N ASN A 81 33.98 -58.74 0.39
CA ASN A 81 34.39 -60.14 0.17
C ASN A 81 34.81 -60.86 1.46
N GLN A 82 34.86 -60.17 2.61
CA GLN A 82 35.17 -60.80 3.88
C GLN A 82 34.02 -61.70 4.33
N LYS A 83 34.35 -62.84 4.92
CA LYS A 83 33.34 -63.79 5.39
C LYS A 83 32.84 -63.41 6.78
N VAL A 84 31.53 -63.54 6.99
CA VAL A 84 30.86 -63.28 8.27
C VAL A 84 29.92 -64.43 8.62
N THR A 85 29.83 -64.69 9.92
CA THR A 85 28.86 -65.59 10.52
C THR A 85 27.92 -64.75 11.39
N ILE A 86 26.62 -64.90 11.19
CA ILE A 86 25.56 -64.13 11.84
C ILE A 86 24.54 -65.12 12.38
N GLU A 87 24.26 -65.05 13.68
CA GLU A 87 23.11 -65.70 14.29
C GLU A 87 22.34 -64.65 15.08
N ALA A 88 21.11 -64.39 14.67
CA ALA A 88 20.23 -63.42 15.30
C ALA A 88 18.81 -64.00 15.34
N ASN A 89 18.13 -63.90 16.48
CA ASN A 89 16.74 -64.31 16.63
C ASN A 89 15.94 -63.19 17.31
N GLN A 90 15.01 -62.57 16.58
CA GLN A 90 14.26 -61.39 17.00
C GLN A 90 15.12 -60.22 17.53
N GLU A 91 16.34 -60.09 17.03
CA GLU A 91 17.25 -59.00 17.40
C GLU A 91 17.02 -57.76 16.53
N VAL A 92 17.21 -56.57 17.09
CA VAL A 92 17.06 -55.30 16.37
C VAL A 92 18.13 -55.18 15.27
N LEU A 93 17.71 -54.80 14.05
CA LEU A 93 18.57 -54.72 12.87
C LEU A 93 19.82 -53.86 13.09
N SER A 94 19.70 -52.71 13.77
CA SER A 94 20.84 -51.86 14.10
C SER A 94 21.90 -52.57 14.95
N SER A 95 21.49 -53.47 15.86
CA SER A 95 22.39 -54.29 16.68
C SER A 95 23.15 -55.30 15.81
N VAL A 96 22.42 -56.00 14.92
CA VAL A 96 22.99 -56.99 14.00
C VAL A 96 23.97 -56.33 13.03
N LEU A 97 23.63 -55.15 12.50
CA LEU A 97 24.50 -54.39 11.61
C LEU A 97 25.76 -53.88 12.31
N ASN A 98 25.65 -53.36 13.53
CA ASN A 98 26.82 -52.95 14.31
C ASN A 98 27.79 -54.13 14.53
N ARG A 99 27.28 -55.34 14.82
CA ARG A 99 28.11 -56.52 15.06
C ARG A 99 28.90 -56.95 13.83
N ILE A 100 28.32 -56.85 12.64
CA ILE A 100 28.93 -57.36 11.40
C ILE A 100 29.71 -56.30 10.61
N LEU A 101 29.45 -55.01 10.84
CA LEU A 101 30.07 -53.90 10.08
C LEU A 101 31.20 -53.20 10.85
N LYS A 102 31.09 -53.10 12.19
CA LYS A 102 32.09 -52.44 13.02
C LYS A 102 33.49 -53.07 12.93
N PRO A 103 33.66 -54.42 12.88
CA PRO A 103 34.98 -55.04 12.67
C PRO A 103 35.65 -54.64 11.34
N PHE A 104 34.88 -54.20 10.36
CA PHE A 104 35.36 -53.77 9.05
C PHE A 104 35.47 -52.24 8.91
N ASN A 105 35.29 -51.51 10.01
CA ASN A 105 35.28 -50.05 10.07
C ASN A 105 34.23 -49.41 9.13
N ILE A 106 33.06 -50.04 9.03
CA ILE A 106 31.92 -49.57 8.25
C ILE A 106 30.82 -49.11 9.21
N THR A 107 30.40 -47.85 9.08
CA THR A 107 29.24 -47.27 9.75
C THR A 107 28.03 -47.28 8.81
N PHE A 108 26.84 -47.13 9.39
CA PHE A 108 25.60 -47.11 8.63
C PHE A 108 24.66 -46.01 9.09
N SER A 109 23.89 -45.46 8.15
CA SER A 109 22.86 -44.46 8.43
C SER A 109 21.58 -44.78 7.65
N GLU A 110 20.43 -44.59 8.28
CA GLU A 110 19.12 -44.71 7.63
C GLU A 110 18.78 -43.39 6.90
N VAL A 111 18.54 -43.46 5.60
CA VAL A 111 18.06 -42.33 4.80
C VAL A 111 16.81 -42.77 4.04
N SER A 112 15.66 -42.26 4.48
CA SER A 112 14.32 -42.60 3.99
C SER A 112 13.97 -44.10 4.10
N ASN A 113 14.22 -44.89 3.06
CA ASN A 113 13.86 -46.32 3.00
C ASN A 113 15.07 -47.21 2.62
N GLN A 114 16.29 -46.67 2.79
CA GLN A 114 17.55 -47.34 2.50
C GLN A 114 18.53 -47.16 3.66
N ILE A 115 19.38 -48.16 3.88
CA ILE A 115 20.48 -48.11 4.84
C ILE A 115 21.77 -47.93 4.04
N ILE A 116 22.41 -46.78 4.21
CA ILE A 116 23.64 -46.43 3.51
C ILE A 116 24.82 -46.89 4.37
N LEU A 117 25.75 -47.66 3.79
CA LEU A 117 26.98 -48.07 4.45
C LEU A 117 28.15 -47.21 3.98
N GLN A 118 28.91 -46.65 4.92
CA GLN A 118 30.06 -45.80 4.65
C GLN A 118 31.23 -46.19 5.55
N LYS A 119 32.46 -45.98 5.10
CA LYS A 119 33.63 -46.23 5.93
C LYS A 119 33.73 -45.14 7.01
N ASP A 120 34.00 -45.52 8.25
CA ASP A 120 34.22 -44.57 9.32
C ASP A 120 35.58 -43.88 9.11
N ASN A 121 35.55 -42.57 8.84
CA ASN A 121 36.74 -41.72 8.84
C ASN A 121 36.73 -40.92 10.15
N SER A 122 36.79 -41.61 11.28
CA SER A 122 37.06 -40.97 12.56
C SER A 122 38.53 -40.53 12.59
N LEU A 123 38.74 -39.23 12.56
CA LEU A 123 40.01 -38.56 12.81
C LEU A 123 40.57 -39.01 14.17
N GLU A 124 41.75 -39.62 14.17
CA GLU A 124 42.58 -39.73 15.38
C GLU A 124 43.52 -38.52 15.50
N PRO A 125 43.89 -38.13 16.74
CA PRO A 125 44.46 -36.83 17.07
C PRO A 125 45.97 -36.80 16.85
N PHE A 126 46.46 -35.74 16.21
CA PHE A 126 47.89 -35.45 16.15
C PHE A 126 48.36 -34.86 17.49
N SER A 127 48.90 -35.72 18.36
CA SER A 127 49.81 -35.31 19.42
C SER A 127 51.02 -36.22 19.44
N ASN A 128 52.20 -35.61 19.26
CA ASN A 128 53.56 -36.08 19.53
C ASN A 128 54.18 -37.08 18.54
N LEU A 129 55.08 -36.59 17.67
CA LEU A 129 56.54 -36.66 17.89
C LEU A 129 57.31 -36.17 16.65
N ASP A 130 58.39 -35.46 16.96
CA ASP A 130 59.38 -34.90 16.04
C ASP A 130 60.16 -35.94 15.23
N SER A 131 60.76 -35.39 14.18
CA SER A 131 62.06 -35.71 13.60
C SER A 131 62.20 -36.87 12.61
N ASN A 132 62.50 -36.42 11.39
CA ASN A 132 63.31 -37.04 10.34
C ASN A 132 62.64 -38.02 9.38
N ASN A 133 62.67 -37.57 8.12
CA ASN A 133 62.47 -38.28 6.86
C ASN A 133 61.03 -38.61 6.49
N SER A 134 60.37 -37.64 5.85
CA SER A 134 59.18 -37.92 5.05
C SER A 134 59.54 -38.18 3.59
N LEU A 135 58.99 -39.26 3.08
CA LEU A 135 58.87 -39.72 1.69
C LEU A 135 58.18 -38.70 0.73
N PHE A 136 58.29 -37.39 0.97
CA PHE A 136 57.65 -36.31 0.23
C PHE A 136 58.37 -35.91 -1.06
N ASP A 137 59.60 -36.40 -1.28
CA ASP A 137 60.47 -35.94 -2.36
C ASP A 137 60.25 -36.62 -3.73
N VAL A 138 59.22 -37.46 -3.93
CA VAL A 138 59.15 -38.31 -5.14
C VAL A 138 57.90 -38.16 -6.03
N LEU A 139 56.86 -37.37 -5.71
CA LEU A 139 55.62 -37.41 -6.53
C LEU A 139 54.91 -36.09 -6.88
N MET A 140 55.58 -34.93 -6.87
CA MET A 140 54.98 -33.66 -7.32
C MET A 140 55.85 -32.98 -8.39
N ALA A 141 55.53 -33.22 -9.67
CA ALA A 141 55.90 -32.30 -10.76
C ALA A 141 54.78 -32.34 -11.80
N GLY A 142 53.92 -31.32 -11.84
CA GLY A 142 53.06 -31.08 -12.99
C GLY A 142 53.81 -30.30 -14.08
N PRO A 143 53.22 -30.11 -15.27
CA PRO A 143 53.91 -29.43 -16.36
C PRO A 143 54.25 -27.98 -15.99
N ILE A 144 55.47 -27.56 -16.32
CA ILE A 144 55.89 -26.16 -16.25
C ILE A 144 55.28 -25.44 -17.46
N ILE A 145 54.43 -24.43 -17.21
CA ILE A 145 53.85 -23.58 -18.26
C ILE A 145 54.70 -22.32 -18.39
N LYS A 146 55.13 -22.02 -19.62
CA LYS A 146 55.94 -20.82 -19.94
C LYS A 146 55.20 -19.92 -20.92
N GLY A 147 54.66 -18.79 -20.48
CA GLY A 147 53.87 -17.91 -21.34
C GLY A 147 54.38 -16.47 -21.37
N LYS A 148 53.71 -15.62 -22.15
CA LYS A 148 53.97 -14.18 -22.23
C LYS A 148 52.67 -13.38 -22.05
N VAL A 149 52.70 -12.29 -21.31
CA VAL A 149 51.56 -11.40 -21.06
C VAL A 149 51.81 -10.04 -21.70
N THR A 150 50.87 -9.58 -22.53
CA THR A 150 50.95 -8.28 -23.24
C THR A 150 49.64 -7.50 -23.12
N ASP A 151 49.69 -6.21 -23.44
CA ASP A 151 48.49 -5.41 -23.71
C ASP A 151 47.95 -5.64 -25.15
N PRO A 152 46.81 -5.02 -25.53
CA PRO A 152 46.25 -5.14 -26.89
C PRO A 152 47.11 -4.51 -27.99
N SER A 153 48.04 -3.63 -27.64
CA SER A 153 49.02 -3.01 -28.55
C SER A 153 50.30 -3.85 -28.71
N GLY A 154 50.39 -4.99 -28.03
CA GLY A 154 51.53 -5.91 -28.09
C GLY A 154 52.70 -5.54 -27.17
N VAL A 155 52.52 -4.53 -26.29
CA VAL A 155 53.53 -4.13 -25.31
C VAL A 155 53.55 -5.15 -24.16
N PRO A 156 54.73 -5.66 -23.75
CA PRO A 156 54.83 -6.57 -22.61
C PRO A 156 54.36 -5.94 -21.30
N LEU A 157 53.68 -6.73 -20.45
CA LEU A 157 53.22 -6.27 -19.13
C LEU A 157 54.11 -6.86 -18.03
N PRO A 158 55.14 -6.12 -17.56
CA PRO A 158 56.00 -6.57 -16.47
C PRO A 158 55.30 -6.47 -15.11
N GLY A 159 55.43 -7.49 -14.26
CA GLY A 159 54.77 -7.53 -12.95
C GLY A 159 53.30 -7.98 -12.96
N ALA A 160 52.79 -8.53 -14.06
CA ALA A 160 51.51 -9.24 -14.10
C ALA A 160 51.59 -10.51 -13.24
N THR A 161 50.60 -10.69 -12.36
CA THR A 161 50.50 -11.87 -11.50
C THR A 161 49.85 -13.01 -12.26
N VAL A 162 50.55 -14.13 -12.37
CA VAL A 162 50.07 -15.38 -12.98
C VAL A 162 49.94 -16.41 -11.87
N MET A 163 48.73 -16.89 -11.60
CA MET A 163 48.44 -17.77 -10.46
C MET A 163 47.78 -19.07 -10.93
N ALA A 164 48.21 -20.22 -10.38
CA ALA A 164 47.54 -21.49 -10.60
C ALA A 164 46.21 -21.53 -9.83
N LYS A 165 45.09 -21.61 -10.56
CA LYS A 165 43.72 -21.49 -10.02
C LYS A 165 43.49 -22.50 -8.88
N GLY A 166 43.00 -22.00 -7.75
CA GLY A 166 42.70 -22.81 -6.56
C GLY A 166 43.91 -23.09 -5.65
N THR A 167 45.08 -22.52 -5.93
CA THR A 167 46.31 -22.69 -5.13
C THR A 167 46.94 -21.35 -4.74
N LYS A 168 48.00 -21.39 -3.91
CA LYS A 168 48.83 -20.22 -3.57
C LYS A 168 50.04 -20.03 -4.50
N ILE A 169 50.21 -20.90 -5.50
CA ILE A 169 51.35 -20.83 -6.42
C ILE A 169 51.09 -19.72 -7.43
N ALA A 170 51.89 -18.68 -7.37
CA ALA A 170 51.84 -17.54 -8.26
C ALA A 170 53.25 -17.06 -8.62
N VAL A 171 53.41 -16.55 -9.83
CA VAL A 171 54.65 -15.93 -10.32
C VAL A 171 54.32 -14.59 -10.93
N LEU A 172 55.30 -13.69 -10.97
CA LEU A 172 55.20 -12.42 -11.66
C LEU A 172 55.85 -12.53 -13.04
N THR A 173 55.34 -11.80 -14.02
CA THR A 173 56.00 -11.66 -15.33
C THR A 173 57.26 -10.80 -15.23
N ASP A 174 58.27 -11.13 -16.04
CA ASP A 174 59.52 -10.37 -16.16
C ASP A 174 59.37 -9.09 -17.02
N PHE A 175 60.47 -8.36 -17.24
CA PHE A 175 60.51 -7.13 -18.05
C PHE A 175 60.02 -7.31 -19.50
N ASP A 176 60.15 -8.51 -20.04
CA ASP A 176 59.71 -8.88 -21.39
C ASP A 176 58.30 -9.51 -21.40
N GLY A 177 57.61 -9.49 -20.26
CA GLY A 177 56.26 -10.01 -20.05
C GLY A 177 56.19 -11.53 -19.91
N ASN A 178 57.30 -12.25 -19.81
CA ASN A 178 57.31 -13.71 -19.75
C ASN A 178 57.09 -14.22 -18.33
N PHE A 179 56.44 -15.37 -18.19
CA PHE A 179 56.31 -16.09 -16.92
C PHE A 179 56.60 -17.58 -17.10
N SER A 180 57.05 -18.23 -16.03
CA SER A 180 57.22 -19.68 -15.94
C SER A 180 56.64 -20.14 -14.61
N ILE A 181 55.58 -20.95 -14.64
CA ILE A 181 54.89 -21.42 -13.45
C ILE A 181 54.74 -22.95 -13.46
N GLU A 182 55.08 -23.58 -12.34
CA GLU A 182 54.91 -25.01 -12.15
C GLU A 182 53.48 -25.29 -11.69
N MET A 183 52.74 -26.08 -12.48
CA MET A 183 51.34 -26.36 -12.18
C MET A 183 51.21 -27.53 -11.20
N PRO A 184 50.56 -27.35 -10.05
CA PRO A 184 50.25 -28.45 -9.16
C PRO A 184 49.14 -29.33 -9.77
N ALA A 185 49.19 -30.64 -9.53
CA ALA A 185 48.30 -31.62 -10.17
C ALA A 185 46.79 -31.41 -9.92
N ASN A 186 46.43 -30.56 -8.96
CA ASN A 186 45.06 -30.21 -8.59
C ASN A 186 44.54 -28.90 -9.22
N SER A 187 45.34 -28.20 -10.03
CA SER A 187 44.94 -26.96 -10.71
C SER A 187 44.73 -27.21 -12.21
N THR A 188 43.66 -26.63 -12.79
CA THR A 188 43.28 -26.85 -14.20
C THR A 188 43.35 -25.58 -15.07
N ALA A 189 43.71 -24.43 -14.49
CA ALA A 189 43.77 -23.14 -15.19
C ALA A 189 44.75 -22.17 -14.52
N LEU A 190 45.22 -21.18 -15.28
CA LEU A 190 45.95 -20.01 -14.78
C LEU A 190 45.00 -18.81 -14.72
N VAL A 191 45.13 -18.01 -13.67
CA VAL A 191 44.48 -16.71 -13.51
C VAL A 191 45.55 -15.65 -13.61
N ILE A 192 45.45 -14.79 -14.62
CA ILE A 192 46.38 -13.69 -14.87
C ILE A 192 45.70 -12.37 -14.52
N SER A 193 46.33 -11.57 -13.67
CA SER A 193 45.85 -10.25 -13.28
C SER A 193 46.98 -9.22 -13.31
N TYR A 194 46.68 -8.00 -13.74
CA TYR A 194 47.59 -6.85 -13.70
C TYR A 194 46.81 -5.61 -13.29
N VAL A 195 47.45 -4.69 -12.57
CA VAL A 195 46.77 -3.49 -12.04
C VAL A 195 46.28 -2.64 -13.22
N GLY A 196 44.98 -2.35 -13.25
CA GLY A 196 44.33 -1.60 -14.34
C GLY A 196 43.90 -2.44 -15.56
N MET A 197 43.99 -3.78 -15.50
CA MET A 197 43.61 -4.71 -16.59
C MET A 197 42.54 -5.73 -16.13
N GLU A 198 41.68 -6.20 -17.04
CA GLU A 198 40.72 -7.28 -16.75
C GLU A 198 41.44 -8.59 -16.43
N THR A 199 41.05 -9.25 -15.34
CA THR A 199 41.62 -10.57 -14.97
C THR A 199 41.18 -11.63 -15.97
N LYS A 200 42.12 -12.40 -16.50
CA LYS A 200 41.88 -13.40 -17.54
C LYS A 200 42.22 -14.80 -17.04
N GLU A 201 41.32 -15.75 -17.25
CA GLU A 201 41.53 -17.17 -16.94
C GLU A 201 41.86 -17.94 -18.23
N ILE A 202 42.91 -18.75 -18.21
CA ILE A 202 43.33 -19.62 -19.32
C ILE A 202 43.47 -21.07 -18.86
N GLY A 203 43.00 -22.03 -19.66
CA GLY A 203 43.19 -23.46 -19.40
C GLY A 203 44.61 -23.94 -19.68
N ILE A 204 44.98 -25.09 -19.11
CA ILE A 204 46.33 -25.71 -19.22
C ILE A 204 46.59 -26.37 -20.59
N GLU A 205 45.63 -26.34 -21.52
CA GLU A 205 45.76 -26.98 -22.83
C GLU A 205 46.90 -26.41 -23.70
N ASN A 206 47.47 -25.26 -23.32
CA ASN A 206 48.55 -24.60 -24.05
C ASN A 206 49.75 -24.37 -23.13
N THR A 207 50.87 -25.07 -23.38
CA THR A 207 52.09 -24.98 -22.55
C THR A 207 52.89 -23.70 -22.77
N SER A 208 52.56 -22.94 -23.83
CA SER A 208 53.19 -21.65 -24.17
C SER A 208 52.21 -20.53 -24.54
N PRO A 209 51.32 -20.08 -23.65
CA PRO A 209 50.27 -19.13 -23.98
C PRO A 209 50.79 -17.68 -24.09
N THR A 210 50.39 -16.97 -25.15
CA THR A 210 50.44 -15.50 -25.19
C THR A 210 49.10 -14.94 -24.72
N VAL A 211 49.12 -14.25 -23.58
CA VAL A 211 47.94 -13.75 -22.87
C VAL A 211 47.83 -12.24 -23.07
N ILE A 212 46.91 -11.82 -23.92
CA ILE A 212 46.54 -10.40 -24.04
C ILE A 212 45.56 -10.06 -22.91
N LEU A 213 45.95 -9.14 -22.03
CA LEU A 213 45.08 -8.53 -21.03
C LEU A 213 44.52 -7.23 -21.60
N ASN A 214 43.21 -7.05 -21.53
CA ASN A 214 42.58 -5.79 -21.91
C ASN A 214 42.58 -4.85 -20.70
N GLU A 215 42.63 -3.53 -20.93
CA GLU A 215 42.39 -2.56 -19.87
C GLU A 215 41.09 -2.87 -19.14
N SER A 216 41.12 -2.84 -17.80
CA SER A 216 39.91 -2.87 -17.00
C SER A 216 39.21 -1.57 -17.30
N GLY A 217 38.36 -1.58 -18.33
CA GLY A 217 37.42 -0.50 -18.52
C GLY A 217 36.75 -0.28 -17.17
N GLN A 218 36.66 0.97 -16.75
CA GLN A 218 35.59 1.35 -15.84
C GLN A 218 34.27 1.09 -16.59
N ASN A 219 33.91 -0.18 -16.73
CA ASN A 219 32.56 -0.61 -17.05
C ASN A 219 31.77 -0.29 -15.78
N LEU A 220 31.49 1.00 -15.60
CA LEU A 220 30.35 1.47 -14.82
C LEU A 220 29.21 0.59 -15.31
N LYS A 221 28.75 -0.32 -14.45
CA LYS A 221 27.59 -1.16 -14.73
C LYS A 221 26.53 -0.24 -15.29
N GLU A 222 26.25 -0.39 -16.58
CA GLU A 222 25.33 0.50 -17.28
C GLU A 222 24.01 0.47 -16.51
N VAL A 223 23.50 1.64 -16.14
CA VAL A 223 22.28 1.72 -15.37
C VAL A 223 21.14 1.30 -16.29
N ILE A 224 20.59 0.11 -16.04
CA ILE A 224 19.43 -0.41 -16.76
C ILE A 224 18.17 0.26 -16.20
N VAL A 225 17.38 0.80 -17.12
CA VAL A 225 16.02 1.29 -16.91
C VAL A 225 15.06 0.20 -17.35
N THR A 226 14.08 -0.13 -16.51
CA THR A 226 13.05 -1.12 -16.78
C THR A 226 11.71 -0.41 -16.91
N THR A 227 11.30 -0.12 -18.14
CA THR A 227 9.97 0.44 -18.41
C THR A 227 8.86 -0.60 -18.24
N GLY A 228 9.11 -1.70 -17.51
CA GLY A 228 8.30 -2.91 -17.33
C GLY A 228 8.20 -3.81 -18.56
N TYR A 229 8.06 -3.26 -19.78
CA TYR A 229 7.93 -4.08 -21.00
C TYR A 229 9.27 -4.34 -21.66
N GLU A 230 10.26 -3.46 -21.44
CA GLU A 230 11.61 -3.64 -21.93
C GLU A 230 12.65 -3.15 -20.91
N LYS A 231 13.87 -3.67 -21.06
CA LYS A 231 15.06 -3.20 -20.36
C LYS A 231 15.90 -2.41 -21.36
N THR A 232 16.06 -1.11 -21.10
CA THR A 232 16.85 -0.20 -21.94
C THR A 232 17.95 0.46 -21.12
N SER A 233 18.99 0.95 -21.78
CA SER A 233 20.06 1.67 -21.11
C SER A 233 19.60 3.05 -20.69
N LYS A 234 20.10 3.58 -19.56
CA LYS A 234 19.91 4.99 -19.21
C LYS A 234 20.45 5.93 -20.30
N ARG A 235 21.42 5.49 -21.10
CA ARG A 235 22.02 6.27 -22.20
C ARG A 235 21.03 6.52 -23.34
N THR A 236 20.33 5.48 -23.81
CA THR A 236 19.37 5.56 -24.91
C THR A 236 17.95 5.91 -24.46
N PHE A 237 17.65 5.87 -23.17
CA PHE A 237 16.35 6.29 -22.64
C PHE A 237 16.15 7.81 -22.79
N THR A 238 15.02 8.21 -23.40
CA THR A 238 14.67 9.60 -23.74
C THR A 238 13.65 10.24 -22.78
N GLY A 239 12.98 9.45 -21.95
CA GLY A 239 11.89 9.93 -21.08
C GLY A 239 12.31 10.39 -19.68
N ALA A 240 11.31 10.80 -18.89
CA ALA A 240 11.46 11.25 -17.51
C ALA A 240 11.15 10.11 -16.54
N ILE A 241 12.17 9.67 -15.79
CA ILE A 241 12.06 8.56 -14.85
C ILE A 241 12.73 8.86 -13.52
N SER A 242 12.09 8.42 -12.45
CA SER A 242 12.69 8.42 -11.11
C SER A 242 12.83 6.98 -10.64
N LYS A 243 14.08 6.53 -10.46
CA LYS A 243 14.41 5.19 -9.98
C LYS A 243 14.76 5.26 -8.50
N ILE A 244 14.04 4.50 -7.68
CA ILE A 244 14.25 4.39 -6.24
C ILE A 244 14.66 2.95 -5.95
N SER A 245 15.83 2.75 -5.35
CA SER A 245 16.27 1.40 -4.98
C SER A 245 15.44 0.87 -3.80
N GLY A 246 15.31 -0.46 -3.67
CA GLY A 246 14.59 -1.06 -2.53
C GLY A 246 15.16 -0.64 -1.16
N ALA A 247 16.46 -0.35 -1.07
CA ALA A 247 17.10 0.13 0.16
C ALA A 247 16.74 1.59 0.50
N GLU A 248 16.60 2.46 -0.51
CA GLU A 248 16.18 3.86 -0.31
C GLU A 248 14.68 3.99 -0.10
N LEU A 249 13.91 3.07 -0.68
CA LEU A 249 12.46 2.96 -0.54
C LEU A 249 12.07 2.51 0.87
N LYS A 250 12.72 1.47 1.40
CA LYS A 250 12.31 0.82 2.64
C LYS A 250 12.31 1.81 3.83
N VAL A 251 11.14 2.01 4.41
CA VAL A 251 10.93 2.71 5.69
C VAL A 251 10.45 1.68 6.70
N ASP A 252 11.30 1.27 7.64
CA ASP A 252 10.95 0.24 8.62
C ASP A 252 9.76 0.67 9.50
N GLY A 253 8.79 -0.22 9.70
CA GLY A 253 7.55 0.04 10.43
C GLY A 253 6.38 0.53 9.56
N VAL A 254 6.65 1.03 8.35
CA VAL A 254 5.61 1.25 7.34
C VAL A 254 5.45 -0.02 6.53
N VAL A 255 4.23 -0.53 6.38
CA VAL A 255 3.98 -1.82 5.71
C VAL A 255 3.55 -1.64 4.26
N ASP A 256 2.69 -0.64 4.00
CA ASP A 256 2.23 -0.36 2.64
C ASP A 256 3.31 0.39 1.83
N VAL A 257 3.76 -0.26 0.77
CA VAL A 257 4.78 0.22 -0.17
C VAL A 257 4.39 1.56 -0.81
N SER A 258 3.10 1.79 -1.04
CA SER A 258 2.59 3.01 -1.69
C SER A 258 2.92 4.28 -0.90
N ARG A 259 3.03 4.18 0.43
CA ARG A 259 3.34 5.30 1.33
C ARG A 259 4.84 5.60 1.41
N MET A 260 5.68 4.61 1.09
CA MET A 260 7.13 4.72 1.19
C MET A 260 7.76 5.64 0.13
N ILE A 261 7.03 5.93 -0.96
CA ILE A 261 7.53 6.76 -2.07
C ILE A 261 7.47 8.27 -1.78
N GLU A 262 6.79 8.67 -0.71
CA GLU A 262 6.56 10.07 -0.34
C GLU A 262 7.87 10.85 -0.21
N GLY A 263 8.00 11.93 -0.99
CA GLY A 263 9.20 12.78 -1.04
C GLY A 263 10.46 12.11 -1.64
N LYS A 264 10.38 10.84 -2.08
CA LYS A 264 11.53 10.12 -2.65
C LYS A 264 11.72 10.36 -4.16
N ALA A 265 10.71 10.90 -4.83
CA ALA A 265 10.75 11.27 -6.24
C ALA A 265 10.19 12.68 -6.46
N ALA A 266 10.86 13.46 -7.30
CA ALA A 266 10.35 14.77 -7.73
C ALA A 266 9.18 14.61 -8.70
N GLY A 267 8.16 15.46 -8.58
CA GLY A 267 6.95 15.41 -9.39
C GLY A 267 5.90 14.43 -8.91
N VAL A 268 6.13 13.80 -7.74
CA VAL A 268 5.21 12.84 -7.12
C VAL A 268 4.73 13.42 -5.79
N THR A 269 3.43 13.62 -5.68
CA THR A 269 2.78 14.07 -4.45
C THR A 269 2.03 12.88 -3.86
N VAL A 270 2.30 12.60 -2.59
CA VAL A 270 1.61 11.56 -1.82
C VAL A 270 0.94 12.23 -0.64
N GLN A 271 -0.36 12.02 -0.47
CA GLN A 271 -1.13 12.50 0.66
C GLN A 271 -1.65 11.31 1.46
N ASN A 272 -1.25 11.22 2.73
CA ASN A 272 -1.71 10.16 3.64
C ASN A 272 -2.98 10.58 4.35
N ILE A 273 -4.13 10.43 3.69
CA ILE A 273 -5.43 10.87 4.20
C ILE A 273 -5.85 10.08 5.45
N THR A 274 -5.42 8.83 5.55
CA THR A 274 -5.62 7.96 6.72
C THR A 274 -4.38 7.07 6.89
N GLY A 275 -4.07 6.66 8.12
CA GLY A 275 -3.04 5.72 8.51
C GLY A 275 -3.53 4.29 8.69
N THR A 276 -4.81 4.01 8.45
CA THR A 276 -5.40 2.68 8.59
C THR A 276 -4.80 1.68 7.60
N PHE A 277 -4.62 0.43 8.02
CA PHE A 277 -4.08 -0.62 7.16
C PHE A 277 -5.04 -0.96 6.01
N GLY A 278 -4.49 -1.19 4.81
CA GLY A 278 -5.27 -1.56 3.62
C GLY A 278 -5.78 -0.37 2.79
N THR A 279 -5.66 0.85 3.30
CA THR A 279 -6.06 2.07 2.59
C THR A 279 -4.93 2.65 1.75
N ALA A 280 -5.17 2.95 0.48
CA ALA A 280 -4.22 3.62 -0.39
C ALA A 280 -4.09 5.12 -0.05
N PRO A 281 -2.87 5.70 -0.03
CA PRO A 281 -2.71 7.14 -0.04
C PRO A 281 -3.13 7.71 -1.40
N LYS A 282 -3.48 9.00 -1.44
CA LYS A 282 -3.67 9.69 -2.72
C LYS A 282 -2.30 10.00 -3.32
N ILE A 283 -2.02 9.42 -4.48
CA ILE A 283 -0.78 9.62 -5.22
C ILE A 283 -1.11 10.32 -6.52
N THR A 284 -0.46 11.44 -6.80
CA THR A 284 -0.55 12.14 -8.08
C THR A 284 0.83 12.35 -8.67
N VAL A 285 0.97 12.14 -9.97
CA VAL A 285 2.21 12.37 -10.72
C VAL A 285 2.01 13.58 -11.62
N ARG A 286 2.73 14.67 -11.32
CA ARG A 286 2.67 15.96 -12.02
C ARG A 286 1.27 16.61 -12.00
N GLY A 287 0.56 16.44 -10.88
CA GLY A 287 -0.80 16.93 -10.68
C GLY A 287 -1.88 15.97 -11.22
N SER A 288 -3.15 16.33 -10.99
CA SER A 288 -4.32 15.57 -11.44
C SER A 288 -4.48 15.63 -12.97
N SER A 289 -4.83 14.52 -13.64
CA SER A 289 -5.02 14.48 -15.10
C SER A 289 -6.49 14.47 -15.56
N SER A 290 -7.44 14.25 -14.64
CA SER A 290 -8.89 14.31 -14.85
C SER A 290 -9.54 15.21 -13.79
N ILE A 291 -10.73 15.74 -14.11
CA ILE A 291 -11.53 16.58 -13.20
C ILE A 291 -12.44 15.72 -12.34
N PHE A 292 -13.10 14.72 -12.92
CA PHE A 292 -14.00 13.83 -12.20
C PHE A 292 -13.43 12.41 -12.02
N GLY A 293 -12.62 11.93 -12.96
CA GLY A 293 -12.11 10.55 -13.00
C GLY A 293 -11.01 10.22 -11.99
N ASP A 294 -10.58 8.96 -12.03
CA ASP A 294 -9.47 8.47 -11.19
C ASP A 294 -8.15 9.14 -11.57
N THR A 295 -7.42 9.60 -10.56
CA THR A 295 -6.13 10.31 -10.68
C THR A 295 -4.95 9.49 -10.18
N LYS A 296 -5.18 8.24 -9.71
CA LYS A 296 -4.13 7.33 -9.25
C LYS A 296 -3.24 6.88 -10.41
N PRO A 297 -1.92 6.71 -10.18
CA PRO A 297 -1.02 6.15 -11.18
C PRO A 297 -1.27 4.66 -11.38
N LEU A 298 -0.87 4.14 -12.54
CA LEU A 298 -0.94 2.72 -12.83
C LEU A 298 0.16 1.95 -12.10
N TRP A 299 -0.20 0.95 -11.29
CA TRP A 299 0.76 0.04 -10.68
C TRP A 299 1.09 -1.12 -11.60
N VAL A 300 2.38 -1.38 -11.80
CA VAL A 300 2.87 -2.49 -12.64
C VAL A 300 3.87 -3.29 -11.84
N ILE A 301 3.61 -4.57 -11.61
CA ILE A 301 4.50 -5.45 -10.85
C ILE A 301 5.06 -6.50 -11.80
N ASP A 302 6.39 -6.54 -11.95
CA ASP A 302 7.08 -7.46 -12.87
C ASP A 302 6.51 -7.44 -14.30
N GLY A 303 6.15 -6.25 -14.78
CA GLY A 303 5.66 -6.03 -16.14
C GLY A 303 4.17 -6.33 -16.36
N VAL A 304 3.41 -6.69 -15.31
CA VAL A 304 1.96 -6.91 -15.36
C VAL A 304 1.23 -5.80 -14.58
N VAL A 305 0.16 -5.26 -15.15
CA VAL A 305 -0.68 -4.24 -14.50
C VAL A 305 -1.42 -4.85 -13.31
N GLN A 306 -1.37 -4.17 -12.17
CA GLN A 306 -2.08 -4.55 -10.95
C GLN A 306 -3.42 -3.79 -10.88
N GLU A 307 -4.52 -4.53 -11.02
CA GLU A 307 -5.87 -3.96 -10.93
C GLU A 307 -6.30 -3.63 -9.50
N ASP A 308 -7.11 -2.59 -9.34
CA ASP A 308 -7.78 -2.33 -8.06
C ASP A 308 -9.00 -3.26 -7.91
N ILE A 309 -9.17 -3.79 -6.69
CA ILE A 309 -10.30 -4.68 -6.34
C ILE A 309 -11.61 -3.87 -6.43
N ILE A 310 -11.58 -2.64 -5.92
CA ILE A 310 -12.67 -1.67 -5.96
C ILE A 310 -12.14 -0.32 -6.45
N ASN A 311 -12.96 0.40 -7.22
CA ASN A 311 -12.63 1.75 -7.67
C ASN A 311 -13.24 2.75 -6.69
N LEU A 312 -12.40 3.59 -6.07
CA LEU A 312 -12.83 4.58 -5.08
C LEU A 312 -12.37 5.99 -5.48
N THR A 313 -13.25 6.97 -5.25
CA THR A 313 -12.98 8.39 -5.48
C THR A 313 -12.13 8.99 -4.36
N PHE A 314 -11.64 10.21 -4.56
CA PHE A 314 -10.93 10.94 -3.50
C PHE A 314 -11.83 11.24 -2.29
N ALA A 315 -13.11 11.57 -2.53
CA ALA A 315 -14.06 11.86 -1.46
C ALA A 315 -14.28 10.61 -0.59
N ASP A 316 -14.32 9.41 -1.18
CA ASP A 316 -14.46 8.16 -0.43
C ASP A 316 -13.23 7.90 0.45
N LEU A 317 -12.03 8.15 -0.07
CA LEU A 317 -10.78 8.00 0.70
C LEU A 317 -10.69 8.98 1.88
N ALA A 318 -11.34 10.14 1.79
CA ALA A 318 -11.37 11.16 2.84
C ALA A 318 -12.59 11.09 3.75
N SER A 319 -13.63 10.33 3.38
CA SER A 319 -14.85 10.22 4.19
C SER A 319 -14.66 9.29 5.39
N GLY A 320 -13.75 8.32 5.31
CA GLY A 320 -13.65 7.23 6.28
C GLY A 320 -14.61 6.07 5.99
N ASN A 321 -15.08 5.96 4.74
CA ASN A 321 -15.86 4.82 4.25
C ASN A 321 -15.11 3.49 4.47
N SER A 322 -15.82 2.46 4.93
CA SER A 322 -15.29 1.11 5.18
C SER A 322 -14.68 0.45 3.93
N GLU A 323 -15.15 0.80 2.74
CA GLU A 323 -14.62 0.34 1.46
C GLU A 323 -13.15 0.68 1.29
N THR A 324 -12.70 1.80 1.85
CA THR A 324 -11.32 2.26 1.73
C THR A 324 -10.30 1.25 2.24
N LEU A 325 -10.66 0.32 3.14
CA LEU A 325 -9.78 -0.75 3.62
C LEU A 325 -9.36 -1.75 2.53
N LEU A 326 -10.03 -1.73 1.37
CA LEU A 326 -9.72 -2.55 0.19
C LEU A 326 -9.11 -1.73 -0.96
N SER A 327 -8.82 -0.44 -0.73
CA SER A 327 -8.40 0.50 -1.79
C SER A 327 -6.94 0.33 -2.24
N SER A 328 -6.07 -0.25 -1.41
CA SER A 328 -4.66 -0.49 -1.78
C SER A 328 -4.49 -1.81 -2.52
N SER A 329 -4.25 -1.72 -3.83
CA SER A 329 -4.00 -2.89 -4.69
C SER A 329 -2.65 -3.57 -4.48
N ILE A 330 -1.76 -2.94 -3.71
CA ILE A 330 -0.42 -3.45 -3.40
C ILE A 330 -0.19 -3.71 -1.90
N ALA A 331 -1.21 -3.59 -1.05
CA ALA A 331 -1.11 -3.94 0.38
C ALA A 331 -0.68 -5.41 0.61
N GLY A 332 -0.87 -6.28 -0.40
CA GLY A 332 -0.41 -7.67 -0.41
C GLY A 332 1.10 -7.88 -0.59
N LEU A 333 1.84 -6.84 -0.99
CA LEU A 333 3.24 -6.95 -1.39
C LEU A 333 4.19 -6.66 -0.22
N ASN A 334 5.12 -7.59 0.06
CA ASN A 334 6.15 -7.38 1.07
C ASN A 334 7.26 -6.45 0.55
N ALA A 335 7.52 -5.34 1.27
CA ALA A 335 8.58 -4.39 0.90
C ALA A 335 9.97 -5.03 0.82
N ASN A 336 10.24 -6.09 1.60
CA ASN A 336 11.50 -6.83 1.55
C ASN A 336 11.69 -7.61 0.23
N ASP A 337 10.64 -7.84 -0.55
CA ASP A 337 10.71 -8.51 -1.85
C ASP A 337 10.96 -7.55 -3.02
N ILE A 338 10.92 -6.24 -2.77
CA ILE A 338 11.12 -5.22 -3.79
C ILE A 338 12.62 -5.03 -4.07
N GLN A 339 12.98 -5.08 -5.35
CA GLN A 339 14.33 -4.74 -5.78
C GLN A 339 14.47 -3.24 -6.04
N ASN A 340 13.51 -2.65 -6.74
CA ASN A 340 13.45 -1.22 -7.05
C ASN A 340 12.04 -0.83 -7.50
N ILE A 341 11.76 0.46 -7.39
CA ILE A 341 10.59 1.12 -7.96
C ILE A 341 11.06 2.14 -9.00
N GLU A 342 10.40 2.15 -10.14
CA GLU A 342 10.62 3.09 -11.22
C GLU A 342 9.33 3.85 -11.51
N ILE A 343 9.36 5.18 -11.36
CA ILE A 343 8.20 6.05 -11.60
C ILE A 343 8.39 6.71 -12.96
N LEU A 344 7.52 6.34 -13.91
CA LEU A 344 7.46 6.87 -15.26
C LEU A 344 6.51 8.07 -15.28
N LYS A 345 7.03 9.26 -15.61
CA LYS A 345 6.33 10.53 -15.37
C LYS A 345 5.84 11.23 -16.64
N ASP A 346 6.49 11.00 -17.77
CA ASP A 346 6.16 11.65 -19.04
C ASP A 346 5.57 10.66 -20.05
N ALA A 347 4.84 11.19 -21.02
CA ALA A 347 4.27 10.44 -22.13
C ALA A 347 5.28 9.51 -22.84
N SER A 348 6.55 9.90 -22.96
CA SER A 348 7.53 9.07 -23.68
C SER A 348 7.92 7.81 -22.89
N ALA A 349 7.94 7.89 -21.56
CA ALA A 349 8.16 6.74 -20.69
C ALA A 349 6.91 5.87 -20.53
N THR A 350 5.72 6.48 -20.50
CA THR A 350 4.45 5.81 -20.16
C THR A 350 3.67 5.29 -21.36
N SER A 351 3.89 5.86 -22.56
CA SER A 351 3.12 5.58 -23.80
C SER A 351 2.96 4.10 -24.16
N ILE A 352 3.92 3.24 -23.78
CA ILE A 352 3.85 1.81 -24.04
C ILE A 352 2.68 1.15 -23.27
N TYR A 353 2.33 1.66 -22.09
CA TYR A 353 1.19 1.21 -21.28
C TYR A 353 -0.16 1.72 -21.78
N GLY A 354 -0.15 2.63 -22.76
CA GLY A 354 -1.34 3.11 -23.45
C GLY A 354 -2.28 3.92 -22.60
N SER A 355 -3.57 3.72 -22.87
CA SER A 355 -4.64 4.57 -22.37
C SER A 355 -4.91 4.48 -20.85
N ARG A 356 -4.04 3.87 -20.05
CA ARG A 356 -4.18 3.89 -18.57
C ARG A 356 -2.99 4.54 -17.88
N SER A 357 -2.14 5.18 -18.67
CA SER A 357 -0.86 5.72 -18.25
C SER A 357 -0.86 7.26 -18.13
N LEU A 358 -2.04 7.88 -18.31
CA LEU A 358 -2.27 9.33 -18.24
C LEU A 358 -1.81 9.92 -16.89
N ASN A 359 -2.06 9.19 -15.80
CA ASN A 359 -1.68 9.56 -14.43
C ASN A 359 -0.24 9.18 -14.06
N GLY A 360 0.58 8.72 -15.00
CA GLY A 360 1.89 8.13 -14.73
C GLY A 360 1.81 6.63 -14.40
N VAL A 361 2.98 5.98 -14.37
CA VAL A 361 3.10 4.53 -14.11
C VAL A 361 4.16 4.28 -13.05
N VAL A 362 3.84 3.47 -12.05
CA VAL A 362 4.77 3.02 -11.01
C VAL A 362 5.11 1.55 -11.24
N VAL A 363 6.32 1.29 -11.72
CA VAL A 363 6.83 -0.04 -12.03
C VAL A 363 7.60 -0.58 -10.83
N ILE A 364 7.12 -1.67 -10.26
CA ILE A 364 7.74 -2.43 -9.19
C ILE A 364 8.44 -3.64 -9.80
N THR A 365 9.75 -3.75 -9.57
CA THR A 365 10.51 -4.95 -9.90
C THR A 365 10.78 -5.75 -8.63
N THR A 366 10.35 -7.02 -8.59
CA THR A 366 10.63 -7.89 -7.45
C THR A 366 12.00 -8.56 -7.55
N LYS A 367 12.56 -8.94 -6.40
CA LYS A 367 13.82 -9.66 -6.32
C LYS A 367 13.74 -11.01 -7.06
N GLN A 368 14.87 -11.40 -7.63
CA GLN A 368 15.02 -12.64 -8.37
C GLN A 368 16.33 -13.34 -7.97
N GLY A 369 16.37 -14.67 -8.13
CA GLY A 369 17.58 -15.46 -7.94
C GLY A 369 18.69 -15.07 -8.92
N ARG A 370 19.94 -15.37 -8.55
CA ARG A 370 21.12 -15.13 -9.40
C ARG A 370 21.69 -16.45 -9.89
N ARG A 371 22.08 -16.50 -11.17
CA ARG A 371 22.68 -17.69 -11.79
C ARG A 371 24.04 -17.95 -11.16
N ASP A 372 24.36 -19.22 -10.98
CA ASP A 372 25.62 -19.67 -10.37
C ASP A 372 25.90 -19.02 -9.00
N ALA A 373 24.83 -18.77 -8.23
CA ALA A 373 24.91 -18.21 -6.90
C ALA A 373 24.49 -19.25 -5.84
N PRO A 374 25.23 -19.36 -4.73
CA PRO A 374 24.83 -20.23 -3.64
C PRO A 374 23.47 -19.81 -3.08
N LEU A 375 22.78 -20.76 -2.43
CA LEU A 375 21.56 -20.46 -1.70
C LEU A 375 21.88 -19.46 -0.60
N LYS A 376 21.23 -18.30 -0.66
CA LYS A 376 21.20 -17.29 0.39
C LYS A 376 19.85 -17.36 1.09
N VAL A 377 19.88 -17.49 2.42
CA VAL A 377 18.68 -17.45 3.26
C VAL A 377 18.72 -16.18 4.08
N SER A 378 17.71 -15.31 3.95
CA SER A 378 17.65 -14.04 4.66
C SER A 378 16.40 -13.98 5.54
N TYR A 379 16.58 -13.55 6.78
CA TYR A 379 15.50 -13.32 7.73
C TYR A 379 15.55 -11.86 8.20
N SER A 380 14.40 -11.19 8.15
CA SER A 380 14.19 -9.83 8.67
C SER A 380 13.09 -9.88 9.71
N LEU A 381 13.34 -9.28 10.87
CA LEU A 381 12.37 -9.03 11.93
C LEU A 381 12.28 -7.52 12.13
N GLU A 382 11.07 -6.97 12.10
CA GLU A 382 10.79 -5.59 12.48
C GLU A 382 9.77 -5.62 13.62
N GLN A 383 10.06 -4.88 14.70
CA GLN A 383 9.16 -4.66 15.81
C GLN A 383 8.90 -3.17 15.95
N THR A 384 7.63 -2.78 15.88
CA THR A 384 7.23 -1.37 15.86
C THR A 384 6.29 -1.08 17.02
N VAL A 385 6.50 0.05 17.69
CA VAL A 385 5.59 0.61 18.69
C VAL A 385 5.10 1.97 18.23
N ARG A 386 3.79 2.21 18.37
CA ARG A 386 3.14 3.50 18.08
C ARG A 386 2.99 4.32 19.36
N ALA A 387 3.26 5.62 19.27
CA ALA A 387 2.98 6.53 20.37
C ALA A 387 1.46 6.71 20.56
N VAL A 388 1.00 6.69 21.80
CA VAL A 388 -0.40 7.06 22.15
C VAL A 388 -0.50 8.59 22.15
N PRO A 389 -1.50 9.20 21.47
CA PRO A 389 -1.65 10.64 21.45
C PRO A 389 -2.09 11.18 22.82
N ASN A 390 -2.02 12.50 23.00
CA ASN A 390 -2.49 13.14 24.22
C ASN A 390 -3.23 14.45 23.91
N TYR A 391 -4.09 14.89 24.83
CA TYR A 391 -4.92 16.09 24.65
C TYR A 391 -4.13 17.41 24.55
N SER A 392 -2.86 17.46 24.93
CA SER A 392 -2.05 18.69 24.75
C SER A 392 -1.76 18.96 23.27
N GLN A 393 -1.89 17.95 22.42
CA GLN A 393 -1.69 18.04 20.97
C GLN A 393 -2.95 18.50 20.22
N TYR A 394 -4.10 18.66 20.89
CA TYR A 394 -5.38 18.96 20.25
C TYR A 394 -6.07 20.18 20.88
N ASP A 395 -6.97 20.77 20.10
CA ASP A 395 -7.74 21.93 20.48
C ASP A 395 -9.06 21.56 21.17
N ILE A 396 -8.96 21.03 22.40
CA ILE A 396 -10.11 20.55 23.16
C ILE A 396 -10.02 21.08 24.60
N LEU A 397 -11.15 21.51 25.15
CA LEU A 397 -11.27 21.92 26.54
C LEU A 397 -11.19 20.74 27.53
N ASN A 398 -10.74 21.03 28.74
CA ASN A 398 -10.81 20.07 29.85
C ASN A 398 -12.21 20.07 30.50
N SER A 399 -12.48 19.11 31.39
CA SER A 399 -13.82 18.97 32.00
C SER A 399 -14.30 20.17 32.80
N GLN A 400 -13.41 20.90 33.47
CA GLN A 400 -13.80 22.08 34.25
C GLN A 400 -14.22 23.22 33.31
N GLU A 401 -13.45 23.43 32.25
CA GLU A 401 -13.74 24.40 31.21
C GLU A 401 -15.06 24.06 30.48
N SER A 402 -15.25 22.81 30.06
CA SER A 402 -16.51 22.35 29.46
C SER A 402 -17.70 22.50 30.39
N MET A 403 -17.55 22.15 31.68
CA MET A 403 -18.61 22.30 32.68
C MET A 403 -18.97 23.78 32.92
N SER A 404 -18.00 24.70 32.81
CA SER A 404 -18.28 26.15 32.87
C SER A 404 -19.18 26.61 31.73
N ILE A 405 -18.98 26.08 30.52
CA ILE A 405 -19.83 26.36 29.35
C ILE A 405 -21.21 25.70 29.52
N PHE A 406 -21.28 24.47 30.03
CA PHE A 406 -22.57 23.82 30.32
C PHE A 406 -23.41 24.60 31.34
N LYS A 407 -22.79 25.20 32.37
CA LYS A 407 -23.47 26.12 33.30
C LYS A 407 -23.96 27.39 32.61
N GLU A 408 -23.20 27.95 31.68
CA GLU A 408 -23.67 29.07 30.86
C GLU A 408 -24.88 28.66 30.01
N MET A 409 -24.81 27.51 29.34
CA MET A 409 -25.91 26.96 28.54
C MET A 409 -27.18 26.77 29.38
N GLU A 410 -27.05 26.24 30.60
CA GLU A 410 -28.15 26.15 31.56
C GLU A 410 -28.75 27.54 31.84
N SER A 411 -27.92 28.55 32.12
CA SER A 411 -28.38 29.93 32.35
C SER A 411 -29.05 30.57 31.12
N LYS A 412 -28.67 30.13 29.91
CA LYS A 412 -29.24 30.56 28.62
C LYS A 412 -30.52 29.80 28.24
N GLY A 413 -31.03 28.95 29.14
CA GLY A 413 -32.29 28.23 28.99
C GLY A 413 -32.18 26.89 28.26
N TYR A 414 -30.97 26.36 28.06
CA TYR A 414 -30.74 24.97 27.64
C TYR A 414 -30.64 24.05 28.87
N LEU A 415 -30.56 22.74 28.66
CA LEU A 415 -30.34 21.75 29.72
C LEU A 415 -31.40 21.75 30.85
N ASP A 416 -32.64 22.18 30.55
CA ASP A 416 -33.77 22.07 31.48
C ASP A 416 -34.16 20.58 31.70
N LEU A 417 -34.62 20.23 32.90
CA LEU A 417 -34.83 18.82 33.29
C LEU A 417 -35.71 18.01 32.31
N PRO A 418 -36.91 18.48 31.90
CA PRO A 418 -37.77 17.73 30.97
C PRO A 418 -37.13 17.48 29.60
N SER A 419 -36.47 18.49 29.03
CA SER A 419 -35.83 18.35 27.71
C SER A 419 -34.58 17.48 27.78
N THR A 420 -33.80 17.60 28.84
CA THR A 420 -32.56 16.83 29.04
C THR A 420 -32.83 15.35 29.28
N VAL A 421 -33.85 15.01 30.08
CA VAL A 421 -34.17 13.61 30.44
C VAL A 421 -34.82 12.84 29.28
N ASN A 422 -35.43 13.51 28.30
CA ASN A 422 -36.04 12.84 27.13
C ASN A 422 -35.28 13.08 25.82
N GLY A 423 -34.20 13.86 25.86
CA GLY A 423 -33.38 14.20 24.70
C GLY A 423 -32.78 12.97 24.01
N ARG A 424 -32.57 13.10 22.70
CA ARG A 424 -31.89 12.10 21.85
C ARG A 424 -30.46 11.85 22.34
N TYR A 425 -29.79 12.92 22.75
CA TYR A 425 -28.42 12.94 23.26
C TYR A 425 -28.44 13.40 24.72
N GLY A 426 -27.56 12.85 25.55
CA GLY A 426 -27.50 13.21 26.97
C GLY A 426 -26.23 12.78 27.68
N GLY A 427 -25.56 13.75 28.30
CA GLY A 427 -24.34 13.61 29.09
C GLY A 427 -24.55 13.80 30.60
N ALA A 428 -23.69 14.60 31.23
CA ALA A 428 -23.67 14.76 32.69
C ALA A 428 -24.99 15.33 33.27
N TYR A 429 -25.63 16.28 32.58
CA TYR A 429 -26.91 16.85 32.99
C TYR A 429 -28.07 15.86 32.76
N ASN A 430 -28.00 15.03 31.71
CA ASN A 430 -28.95 13.93 31.53
C ASN A 430 -28.85 12.89 32.64
N ILE A 431 -27.63 12.49 33.01
CA ILE A 431 -27.41 11.53 34.10
C ILE A 431 -27.92 12.13 35.42
N LEU A 432 -27.68 13.43 35.67
CA LEU A 432 -28.27 14.14 36.81
C LEU A 432 -29.80 14.10 36.78
N GLY A 433 -30.42 14.42 35.65
CA GLY A 433 -31.86 14.42 35.50
C GLY A 433 -32.49 13.05 35.73
N ARG A 434 -31.83 11.97 35.27
CA ARG A 434 -32.24 10.59 35.57
C ARG A 434 -32.09 10.27 37.06
N ALA A 435 -30.99 10.68 37.70
CA ALA A 435 -30.77 10.46 39.12
C ALA A 435 -31.80 11.20 40.00
N ILE A 436 -32.16 12.44 39.65
CA ILE A 436 -33.22 13.19 40.32
C ILE A 436 -34.58 12.48 40.23
N ASN A 437 -34.84 11.76 39.12
CA ASN A 437 -36.10 11.05 38.90
C ASN A 437 -36.08 9.60 39.39
N THR A 438 -34.98 9.10 39.95
CA THR A 438 -34.86 7.72 40.43
C THR A 438 -35.05 7.65 41.94
N TYR A 439 -36.14 7.05 42.39
CA TYR A 439 -36.47 6.87 43.81
C TYR A 439 -35.82 5.59 44.37
N VAL A 440 -35.23 5.69 45.56
CA VAL A 440 -34.58 4.58 46.28
C VAL A 440 -35.46 4.21 47.48
N PRO A 441 -36.22 3.09 47.41
CA PRO A 441 -37.13 2.69 48.48
C PRO A 441 -36.45 2.45 49.83
N GLU A 442 -35.19 2.01 49.83
CA GLU A 442 -34.43 1.68 51.04
C GLU A 442 -34.12 2.91 51.90
N THR A 443 -33.97 4.08 51.29
CA THR A 443 -33.61 5.34 51.97
C THR A 443 -34.74 6.36 51.99
N ASP A 444 -35.91 6.01 51.42
CA ASP A 444 -37.05 6.91 51.22
C ASP A 444 -36.66 8.26 50.58
N SER A 445 -35.73 8.21 49.62
CA SER A 445 -35.17 9.39 48.99
C SER A 445 -34.87 9.15 47.51
N TYR A 446 -34.76 10.21 46.73
CA TYR A 446 -34.24 10.11 45.37
C TYR A 446 -32.72 9.94 45.40
N LEU A 447 -32.13 9.38 44.33
CA LEU A 447 -30.66 9.25 44.20
C LEU A 447 -29.97 10.61 44.33
N VAL A 448 -30.61 11.68 43.85
CA VAL A 448 -30.16 13.07 44.03
C VAL A 448 -31.35 13.97 44.34
N ASN A 449 -31.26 14.74 45.43
CA ASN A 449 -32.28 15.74 45.75
C ASN A 449 -32.28 16.89 44.72
N ASN A 450 -33.46 17.37 44.33
CA ASN A 450 -33.61 18.47 43.37
C ASN A 450 -33.43 19.85 44.02
N ASP A 451 -32.31 20.07 44.69
CA ASP A 451 -31.91 21.36 45.24
C ASP A 451 -30.55 21.80 44.68
N PRO A 452 -30.24 23.12 44.64
CA PRO A 452 -29.00 23.61 44.04
C PRO A 452 -27.72 23.00 44.64
N VAL A 453 -27.70 22.68 45.94
CA VAL A 453 -26.51 22.16 46.61
C VAL A 453 -26.28 20.71 46.18
N SER A 454 -27.31 19.86 46.24
CA SER A 454 -27.22 18.45 45.83
C SER A 454 -26.88 18.31 44.35
N ARG A 455 -27.49 19.12 43.48
CA ARG A 455 -27.20 19.14 42.03
C ARG A 455 -25.75 19.52 41.74
N ASN A 456 -25.25 20.59 42.37
CA ASN A 456 -23.86 21.03 42.21
C ASN A 456 -22.86 19.98 42.74
N ASN A 457 -23.16 19.37 43.88
CA ASN A 457 -22.33 18.28 44.43
C ASN A 457 -22.26 17.09 43.49
N PHE A 458 -23.38 16.72 42.85
CA PHE A 458 -23.41 15.66 41.85
C PHE A 458 -22.58 16.02 40.60
N LEU A 459 -22.77 17.21 40.03
CA LEU A 459 -22.04 17.65 38.83
C LEU A 459 -20.54 17.81 39.06
N LYS A 460 -20.11 18.09 40.30
CA LYS A 460 -18.69 18.21 40.67
C LYS A 460 -17.88 16.96 40.32
N LYS A 461 -18.48 15.77 40.33
CA LYS A 461 -17.79 14.53 39.94
C LYS A 461 -17.45 14.49 38.44
N TYR A 462 -18.31 15.05 37.59
CA TYR A 462 -18.07 15.16 36.14
C TYR A 462 -17.17 16.36 35.80
N GLU A 463 -17.25 17.43 36.58
CA GLU A 463 -16.31 18.55 36.53
C GLU A 463 -14.87 18.10 36.81
N GLN A 464 -14.68 17.21 37.78
CA GLN A 464 -13.37 16.67 38.18
C GLN A 464 -12.91 15.44 37.39
N ALA A 465 -13.77 14.85 36.54
CA ALA A 465 -13.48 13.61 35.83
C ALA A 465 -12.25 13.73 34.90
N ASN A 466 -12.22 14.77 34.07
CA ASN A 466 -11.16 15.06 33.09
C ASN A 466 -10.65 13.85 32.31
N THR A 467 -11.58 12.98 31.88
CA THR A 467 -11.28 11.65 31.34
C THR A 467 -10.24 11.72 30.23
N ASP A 468 -9.25 10.83 30.33
CA ASP A 468 -8.27 10.60 29.29
C ASP A 468 -8.75 9.48 28.35
N TRP A 469 -9.59 9.84 27.37
CA TRP A 469 -10.11 8.85 26.42
C TRP A 469 -9.01 8.23 25.53
N PHE A 470 -7.88 8.92 25.32
CA PHE A 470 -6.73 8.30 24.65
C PHE A 470 -6.19 7.13 25.48
N GLY A 471 -5.99 7.31 26.78
CA GLY A 471 -5.58 6.24 27.69
C GLY A 471 -6.58 5.09 27.84
N VAL A 472 -7.86 5.34 27.56
CA VAL A 472 -8.92 4.32 27.62
C VAL A 472 -8.99 3.48 26.33
N LEU A 473 -8.91 4.13 25.16
CA LEU A 473 -9.18 3.49 23.88
C LEU A 473 -7.93 3.09 23.10
N PHE A 474 -6.77 3.66 23.42
CA PHE A 474 -5.51 3.41 22.74
C PHE A 474 -4.52 2.66 23.64
N ARG A 475 -3.69 1.82 23.03
CA ARG A 475 -2.68 1.04 23.74
C ARG A 475 -1.34 1.03 23.00
N PRO A 476 -0.21 1.03 23.73
CA PRO A 476 1.08 0.75 23.12
C PRO A 476 1.13 -0.74 22.75
N SER A 477 0.77 -1.07 21.52
CA SER A 477 0.91 -2.42 20.96
C SER A 477 2.22 -2.57 20.19
N ILE A 478 2.81 -3.76 20.26
CA ILE A 478 3.98 -4.13 19.45
C ILE A 478 3.47 -4.80 18.18
N THR A 479 3.61 -4.09 17.07
CA THR A 479 3.42 -4.63 15.73
C THR A 479 4.66 -5.43 15.33
N GLN A 480 4.48 -6.58 14.69
CA GLN A 480 5.57 -7.46 14.27
C GLN A 480 5.48 -7.75 12.78
N ASN A 481 6.61 -7.63 12.08
CA ASN A 481 6.74 -7.97 10.68
C ASN A 481 7.93 -8.91 10.49
N HIS A 482 7.65 -10.12 10.02
CA HIS A 482 8.64 -11.15 9.74
C HIS A 482 8.73 -11.35 8.24
N SER A 483 9.95 -11.42 7.71
CA SER A 483 10.20 -11.78 6.32
C SER A 483 11.31 -12.81 6.24
N LEU A 484 10.98 -13.97 5.68
CA LEU A 484 11.93 -15.04 5.37
C LEU A 484 12.04 -15.16 3.86
N SER A 485 13.25 -15.11 3.31
CA SER A 485 13.48 -15.23 1.88
C SER A 485 14.63 -16.19 1.55
N PHE A 486 14.46 -16.89 0.44
CA PHE A 486 15.39 -17.85 -0.14
C PHE A 486 15.71 -17.37 -1.55
N SER A 487 16.99 -17.25 -1.88
CA SER A 487 17.42 -16.86 -3.22
C SER A 487 18.64 -17.64 -3.63
N GLY A 488 18.70 -18.10 -4.88
CA GLY A 488 19.84 -18.84 -5.39
C GLY A 488 19.63 -19.29 -6.83
N GLY A 489 20.59 -20.01 -7.38
CA GLY A 489 20.44 -20.58 -8.71
C GLY A 489 21.68 -21.33 -9.19
N GLY A 490 21.44 -22.44 -9.89
CA GLY A 490 22.50 -23.14 -10.62
C GLY A 490 22.69 -22.58 -12.02
N LYS A 491 23.35 -23.37 -12.88
CA LYS A 491 23.56 -23.00 -14.28
C LYS A 491 22.27 -22.94 -15.09
N ASN A 492 21.27 -23.77 -14.81
CA ASN A 492 20.09 -23.88 -15.68
C ASN A 492 18.81 -23.33 -15.04
N ASN A 493 18.86 -22.88 -13.79
CA ASN A 493 17.72 -22.32 -13.09
C ASN A 493 18.14 -21.28 -12.04
N THR A 494 17.25 -20.35 -11.76
CA THR A 494 17.30 -19.47 -10.60
C THR A 494 15.96 -19.47 -9.90
N PHE A 495 15.98 -19.26 -8.59
CA PHE A 495 14.77 -19.19 -7.79
C PHE A 495 14.86 -18.11 -6.73
N TYR A 496 13.71 -17.54 -6.43
CA TYR A 496 13.44 -16.65 -5.31
C TYR A 496 12.13 -17.13 -4.67
N ALA A 497 12.10 -17.24 -3.36
CA ALA A 497 10.89 -17.52 -2.60
C ALA A 497 10.91 -16.72 -1.32
N SER A 498 9.81 -16.08 -0.95
CA SER A 498 9.66 -15.36 0.30
C SER A 498 8.34 -15.69 0.99
N LEU A 499 8.36 -15.60 2.32
CA LEU A 499 7.19 -15.68 3.18
C LEU A 499 7.23 -14.49 4.15
N GLY A 500 6.17 -13.71 4.15
CA GLY A 500 5.93 -12.61 5.06
C GLY A 500 4.84 -12.96 6.07
N TYR A 501 5.04 -12.58 7.33
CA TYR A 501 4.00 -12.59 8.34
C TYR A 501 3.97 -11.24 9.04
N TYR A 502 2.85 -10.54 8.93
CA TYR A 502 2.59 -9.27 9.57
C TYR A 502 1.47 -9.43 10.58
N THR A 503 1.68 -8.97 11.81
CA THR A 503 0.65 -8.91 12.83
C THR A 503 0.69 -7.58 13.55
N ASP A 504 -0.46 -6.94 13.60
CA ASP A 504 -0.72 -5.74 14.37
C ASP A 504 -1.86 -6.02 15.36
N PRO A 505 -1.58 -6.11 16.66
CA PRO A 505 -2.62 -6.25 17.68
C PRO A 505 -3.56 -5.04 17.81
N GLY A 506 -3.34 -3.96 17.06
CA GLY A 506 -4.20 -2.78 17.05
C GLY A 506 -3.64 -1.62 17.86
N TRP A 507 -3.75 -0.41 17.32
CA TRP A 507 -3.39 0.80 18.07
C TRP A 507 -4.47 1.14 19.10
N THR A 508 -5.71 0.84 18.75
CA THR A 508 -6.89 0.94 19.58
C THR A 508 -7.33 -0.45 20.03
N ILE A 509 -8.34 -0.49 20.88
CA ILE A 509 -9.01 -1.73 21.26
C ILE A 509 -9.94 -2.29 20.18
N ALA A 510 -10.16 -1.57 19.08
CA ALA A 510 -11.14 -1.88 18.03
C ALA A 510 -10.53 -2.35 16.69
N ASP A 511 -9.22 -2.23 16.52
CA ASP A 511 -8.52 -2.62 15.29
C ASP A 511 -7.54 -3.76 15.56
N ASP A 512 -7.36 -4.64 14.58
CA ASP A 512 -6.25 -5.59 14.53
C ASP A 512 -6.02 -6.03 13.08
N VAL A 513 -4.81 -6.48 12.76
CA VAL A 513 -4.46 -6.97 11.41
C VAL A 513 -3.57 -8.19 11.52
N LYS A 514 -3.86 -9.21 10.73
CA LYS A 514 -2.99 -10.36 10.50
C LYS A 514 -2.90 -10.60 9.01
N GLN A 515 -1.69 -10.68 8.49
CA GLN A 515 -1.46 -10.91 7.07
C GLN A 515 -0.32 -11.88 6.85
N ILE A 516 -0.55 -12.83 5.93
CA ILE A 516 0.48 -13.72 5.40
C ILE A 516 0.63 -13.38 3.92
N SER A 517 1.87 -13.14 3.48
CA SER A 517 2.20 -12.90 2.07
C SER A 517 3.27 -13.86 1.60
N SER A 518 3.23 -14.25 0.33
CA SER A 518 4.20 -15.15 -0.28
C SER A 518 4.52 -14.68 -1.70
N ASN A 519 5.79 -14.67 -2.06
CA ASN A 519 6.24 -14.40 -3.42
C ASN A 519 7.23 -15.48 -3.87
N ILE A 520 6.88 -16.22 -4.92
CA ILE A 520 7.67 -17.30 -5.48
C ILE A 520 7.96 -16.97 -6.94
N LYS A 521 9.22 -17.05 -7.34
CA LYS A 521 9.69 -16.75 -8.70
C LYS A 521 10.78 -17.73 -9.10
N GLY A 522 10.59 -18.44 -10.20
CA GLY A 522 11.56 -19.38 -10.75
C GLY A 522 11.81 -19.12 -12.22
N THR A 523 13.06 -18.90 -12.61
CA THR A 523 13.47 -18.76 -14.01
C THR A 523 14.26 -19.99 -14.45
N PHE A 524 13.83 -20.62 -15.53
CA PHE A 524 14.43 -21.80 -16.14
C PHE A 524 15.10 -21.41 -17.46
N TYR A 525 16.41 -21.58 -17.53
CA TYR A 525 17.20 -21.39 -18.74
C TYR A 525 17.19 -22.70 -19.54
N VAL A 526 16.14 -22.94 -20.33
CA VAL A 526 15.92 -24.20 -21.05
C VAL A 526 17.06 -24.48 -22.04
N ASN A 527 17.50 -23.43 -22.73
CA ASN A 527 18.69 -23.41 -23.58
C ASN A 527 19.15 -21.94 -23.77
N ASP A 528 20.18 -21.69 -24.58
CA ASP A 528 20.73 -20.33 -24.78
C ASP A 528 19.77 -19.35 -25.47
N ARG A 529 18.67 -19.87 -26.04
CA ARG A 529 17.63 -19.09 -26.73
C ARG A 529 16.34 -18.95 -25.94
N LEU A 530 15.99 -19.89 -25.07
CA LEU A 530 14.68 -19.94 -24.41
C LEU A 530 14.82 -19.86 -22.88
N ASN A 531 14.21 -18.82 -22.31
CA ASN A 531 14.02 -18.68 -20.88
C ASN A 531 12.52 -18.74 -20.56
N VAL A 532 12.17 -19.39 -19.46
CA VAL A 532 10.80 -19.43 -18.95
C VAL A 532 10.82 -19.01 -17.49
N THR A 533 10.09 -17.97 -17.14
CA THR A 533 9.90 -17.53 -15.75
C THR A 533 8.47 -17.82 -15.30
N LEU A 534 8.34 -18.46 -14.15
CA LEU A 534 7.08 -18.69 -13.47
C LEU A 534 7.10 -17.89 -12.18
N SER A 535 6.03 -17.15 -11.92
CA SER A 535 5.87 -16.42 -10.66
C SER A 535 4.48 -16.59 -10.06
N THR A 536 4.42 -16.55 -8.74
CA THR A 536 3.20 -16.65 -7.95
C THR A 536 3.30 -15.72 -6.77
N MET A 537 2.32 -14.83 -6.63
CA MET A 537 2.17 -13.95 -5.48
C MET A 537 0.84 -14.27 -4.81
N ALA A 538 0.86 -14.43 -3.50
CA ALA A 538 -0.35 -14.70 -2.72
C ALA A 538 -0.35 -13.87 -1.43
N SER A 539 -1.52 -13.39 -1.03
CA SER A 539 -1.73 -12.68 0.22
C SER A 539 -3.06 -13.09 0.84
N VAL A 540 -3.05 -13.41 2.12
CA VAL A 540 -4.25 -13.61 2.94
C VAL A 540 -4.20 -12.64 4.10
N ARG A 541 -5.29 -11.90 4.31
CA ARG A 541 -5.39 -10.89 5.36
C ARG A 541 -6.71 -11.03 6.09
N ASP A 542 -6.61 -11.06 7.41
CA ASP A 542 -7.72 -10.90 8.35
C ASP A 542 -7.52 -9.58 9.10
N GLN A 543 -8.58 -8.80 9.25
CA GLN A 543 -8.50 -7.47 9.86
C GLN A 543 -9.78 -7.13 10.61
N GLY A 544 -9.66 -6.67 11.85
CA GLY A 544 -10.73 -6.04 12.63
C GLY A 544 -10.72 -4.52 12.46
N ALA A 545 -11.91 -3.92 12.51
CA ALA A 545 -12.10 -2.48 12.52
C ALA A 545 -13.35 -2.11 13.33
N PRO A 546 -13.46 -0.86 13.86
CA PRO A 546 -14.71 -0.39 14.46
C PRO A 546 -15.87 -0.45 13.45
N GLY A 547 -17.08 -0.68 13.94
CA GLY A 547 -18.30 -0.55 13.14
C GLY A 547 -18.42 0.83 12.51
N SER A 548 -18.84 0.90 11.24
CA SER A 548 -18.95 2.17 10.52
C SER A 548 -20.13 2.19 9.58
N TYR A 549 -20.83 3.32 9.54
CA TYR A 549 -21.82 3.67 8.52
C TYR A 549 -21.21 4.65 7.50
N GLU A 550 -21.87 4.81 6.37
CA GLU A 550 -21.49 5.80 5.38
C GLU A 550 -21.82 7.23 5.86
N SER A 551 -21.07 8.21 5.38
CA SER A 551 -21.34 9.62 5.66
C SER A 551 -22.34 10.20 4.66
N GLU A 552 -23.27 11.01 5.13
CA GLU A 552 -24.29 11.66 4.30
C GLU A 552 -24.09 13.18 4.25
N LYS A 553 -24.32 13.79 3.08
CA LYS A 553 -24.24 15.25 2.87
C LYS A 553 -25.64 15.85 2.82
N ASP A 554 -25.92 16.83 3.67
CA ASP A 554 -27.11 17.68 3.66
C ASP A 554 -26.77 19.04 3.04
N VAL A 555 -27.17 19.23 1.77
CA VAL A 555 -26.94 20.46 1.02
C VAL A 555 -27.91 21.60 1.37
N VAL A 556 -28.99 21.32 2.12
CA VAL A 556 -29.99 22.33 2.52
C VAL A 556 -29.49 23.15 3.69
N PHE A 557 -28.84 22.49 4.64
CA PHE A 557 -28.25 23.11 5.82
C PHE A 557 -26.72 23.18 5.77
N GLY A 558 -26.07 22.50 4.81
CA GLY A 558 -24.63 22.46 4.68
C GLY A 558 -23.98 21.64 5.80
N LYS A 559 -24.46 20.42 6.05
CA LYS A 559 -23.96 19.52 7.10
C LYS A 559 -23.49 18.19 6.51
N VAL A 560 -22.51 17.56 7.14
CA VAL A 560 -22.10 16.18 6.84
C VAL A 560 -22.24 15.37 8.13
N THR A 561 -22.99 14.28 8.08
CA THR A 561 -23.31 13.47 9.25
C THR A 561 -22.97 12.01 9.02
N ARG A 562 -22.63 11.29 10.10
CA ARG A 562 -22.53 9.84 10.12
C ARG A 562 -23.24 9.32 11.35
N ASP A 563 -24.19 8.41 11.15
CA ASP A 563 -24.87 7.76 12.25
C ASP A 563 -23.99 6.72 12.94
N PHE A 564 -24.09 6.65 14.28
CA PHE A 564 -23.37 5.69 15.14
C PHE A 564 -21.86 5.60 14.85
N ASP A 565 -21.19 6.74 14.67
CA ASP A 565 -19.73 6.76 14.48
C ASP A 565 -19.01 6.42 15.80
N ILE A 566 -18.39 5.26 15.83
CA ILE A 566 -17.67 4.72 17.00
C ILE A 566 -16.17 4.62 16.73
N ASN A 567 -15.67 5.29 15.70
CA ASN A 567 -14.23 5.37 15.44
C ASN A 567 -13.51 5.90 16.70
N PRO A 568 -12.54 5.16 17.27
CA PRO A 568 -11.94 5.55 18.54
C PRO A 568 -11.26 6.92 18.50
N PHE A 569 -10.62 7.29 17.38
CA PHE A 569 -9.99 8.59 17.25
C PHE A 569 -11.04 9.72 17.17
N ASN A 570 -12.07 9.54 16.33
CA ASN A 570 -13.17 10.49 16.22
C ASN A 570 -13.92 10.65 17.56
N TYR A 571 -14.13 9.54 18.27
CA TYR A 571 -14.78 9.50 19.57
C TYR A 571 -14.02 10.34 20.60
N VAL A 572 -12.70 10.15 20.71
CA VAL A 572 -11.85 10.90 21.64
C VAL A 572 -11.90 12.41 21.42
N LEU A 573 -12.02 12.83 20.16
CA LEU A 573 -12.08 14.24 19.78
C LEU A 573 -13.49 14.85 19.88
N ASN A 574 -14.55 14.04 19.79
CA ASN A 574 -15.95 14.50 19.76
C ASN A 574 -16.80 14.03 20.94
N THR A 575 -16.17 13.45 21.98
CA THR A 575 -16.84 13.10 23.24
C THR A 575 -16.33 13.96 24.37
N SER A 576 -17.25 14.55 25.13
CA SER A 576 -16.90 15.38 26.28
C SER A 576 -16.06 14.62 27.30
N ARG A 577 -15.01 15.27 27.80
CA ARG A 577 -14.13 14.74 28.84
C ARG A 577 -14.79 14.72 30.22
N THR A 578 -15.96 15.34 30.35
CA THR A 578 -16.79 15.28 31.57
C THR A 578 -17.33 13.88 31.80
N LEU A 579 -17.58 13.10 30.74
CA LEU A 579 -18.06 11.72 30.82
C LEU A 579 -16.97 10.78 31.34
N ARG A 580 -17.37 9.70 32.00
CA ARG A 580 -16.46 8.70 32.56
C ARG A 580 -16.71 7.32 31.91
N PRO A 581 -15.66 6.50 31.72
CA PRO A 581 -15.81 5.15 31.20
C PRO A 581 -16.37 4.18 32.25
N TYR A 582 -16.09 4.43 33.53
CA TYR A 582 -16.46 3.58 34.65
C TYR A 582 -17.08 4.41 35.79
N ASP A 583 -18.00 3.80 36.53
CA ASP A 583 -18.60 4.34 37.75
C ASP A 583 -17.65 4.20 38.97
N GLU A 584 -18.09 4.67 40.13
CA GLU A 584 -17.33 4.63 41.38
C GLU A 584 -17.04 3.19 41.88
N ASN A 585 -17.77 2.19 41.39
CA ASN A 585 -17.60 0.77 41.73
C ASN A 585 -16.75 0.01 40.69
N GLY A 586 -16.33 0.66 39.60
CA GLY A 586 -15.56 0.07 38.51
C GLY A 586 -16.40 -0.61 37.43
N ASN A 587 -17.72 -0.47 37.44
CA ASN A 587 -18.59 -0.93 36.35
C ASN A 587 -18.63 0.09 35.22
N LEU A 588 -19.03 -0.29 34.00
CA LEU A 588 -19.19 0.66 32.90
C LEU A 588 -20.28 1.69 33.23
N GLU A 589 -19.95 2.98 33.14
CA GLU A 589 -20.94 4.06 33.27
C GLU A 589 -21.52 4.39 31.89
N TYR A 590 -22.85 4.52 31.80
CA TYR A 590 -23.55 4.72 30.53
C TYR A 590 -24.20 6.11 30.46
N TYR A 591 -23.86 6.84 29.41
CA TYR A 591 -24.56 8.05 28.99
C TYR A 591 -25.62 7.70 27.94
N ARG A 592 -26.37 8.69 27.42
CA ARG A 592 -27.40 8.46 26.40
C ARG A 592 -26.94 8.95 25.03
N ASN A 593 -27.04 8.08 24.03
CA ASN A 593 -26.86 8.42 22.62
C ASN A 593 -27.97 7.77 21.78
N ASN A 594 -28.57 8.50 20.85
CA ASN A 594 -29.70 8.03 20.03
C ASN A 594 -30.83 7.39 20.87
N TRP A 595 -31.21 8.06 21.98
CA TRP A 595 -32.21 7.60 22.97
C TRP A 595 -31.87 6.32 23.74
N ALA A 596 -30.74 5.68 23.47
CA ALA A 596 -30.31 4.44 24.13
C ALA A 596 -29.04 4.63 24.97
N LYS A 597 -28.76 3.67 25.86
CA LYS A 597 -27.53 3.68 26.65
C LYS A 597 -26.31 3.53 25.75
N MET A 598 -25.24 4.25 26.06
CA MET A 598 -23.98 4.22 25.33
C MET A 598 -22.81 4.22 26.30
N ASN A 599 -21.88 3.30 26.05
CA ASN A 599 -20.54 3.30 26.58
C ASN A 599 -19.65 2.78 25.46
N ILE A 600 -18.60 3.53 25.10
CA ILE A 600 -17.78 3.20 23.93
C ILE A 600 -17.07 1.85 24.03
N ILE A 601 -16.67 1.42 25.23
CA ILE A 601 -16.01 0.11 25.42
C ILE A 601 -17.01 -1.01 25.14
N ASN A 602 -18.23 -0.89 25.66
CA ASN A 602 -19.31 -1.84 25.37
C ASN A 602 -19.66 -1.83 23.87
N GLU A 603 -19.74 -0.65 23.26
CA GLU A 603 -20.10 -0.52 21.86
C GLU A 603 -19.06 -1.15 20.94
N LEU A 604 -17.77 -0.88 21.14
CA LEU A 604 -16.69 -1.48 20.34
C LEU A 604 -16.62 -3.01 20.45
N ALA A 605 -17.10 -3.58 21.57
CA ALA A 605 -17.21 -5.03 21.75
C ALA A 605 -18.45 -5.64 21.07
N ASN A 606 -19.48 -4.85 20.79
CA ASN A 606 -20.77 -5.30 20.25
C ASN A 606 -21.08 -4.75 18.86
N ASN A 607 -20.28 -3.83 18.32
CA ASN A 607 -20.45 -3.18 17.03
C ASN A 607 -19.07 -3.05 16.36
N PHE A 608 -18.75 -4.00 15.49
CA PHE A 608 -17.42 -4.08 14.87
C PHE A 608 -17.49 -4.68 13.46
N MET A 609 -16.41 -4.53 12.71
CA MET A 609 -16.24 -5.09 11.38
C MET A 609 -15.12 -6.11 11.33
N GLU A 610 -15.36 -7.19 10.62
CA GLU A 610 -14.36 -8.18 10.23
C GLU A 610 -14.14 -8.11 8.71
N ILE A 611 -12.89 -7.97 8.28
CA ILE A 611 -12.51 -7.92 6.88
C ILE A 611 -11.59 -9.11 6.56
N GLN A 612 -11.94 -9.86 5.52
CA GLN A 612 -11.14 -10.96 4.99
C GLN A 612 -10.77 -10.65 3.54
N VAL A 613 -9.49 -10.78 3.20
CA VAL A 613 -8.98 -10.60 1.84
C VAL A 613 -8.12 -11.79 1.44
N LYS A 614 -8.44 -12.38 0.29
CA LYS A 614 -7.69 -13.47 -0.32
C LYS A 614 -7.34 -13.05 -1.74
N ASP A 615 -6.05 -12.89 -2.03
CA ASP A 615 -5.55 -12.45 -3.34
C ASP A 615 -4.43 -13.38 -3.79
N ILE A 616 -4.57 -13.92 -5.00
CA ILE A 616 -3.56 -14.78 -5.62
C ILE A 616 -3.38 -14.41 -7.09
N ARG A 617 -2.12 -14.33 -7.53
CA ARG A 617 -1.73 -14.05 -8.90
C ARG A 617 -0.72 -15.05 -9.39
N PHE A 618 -0.98 -15.61 -10.56
CA PHE A 618 -0.06 -16.44 -11.33
C PHE A 618 0.43 -15.68 -12.56
N GLN A 619 1.72 -15.80 -12.86
CA GLN A 619 2.32 -15.17 -14.03
C GLN A 619 3.34 -16.10 -14.70
N LEU A 620 3.31 -16.11 -16.03
CA LEU A 620 4.19 -16.83 -16.93
C LEU A 620 4.85 -15.82 -17.86
N ASP A 621 6.18 -15.82 -17.90
CA ASP A 621 6.96 -15.08 -18.88
C ASP A 621 7.83 -16.05 -19.70
N LEU A 622 7.79 -15.91 -21.02
CA LEU A 622 8.58 -16.69 -21.96
C LEU A 622 9.38 -15.72 -22.81
N ASP A 623 10.71 -15.81 -22.72
CA ASP A 623 11.66 -15.04 -23.55
C ASP A 623 12.34 -15.99 -24.53
N TYR A 624 12.12 -15.79 -25.84
CA TYR A 624 12.70 -16.60 -26.91
C TYR A 624 13.53 -15.77 -27.88
N LYS A 625 14.85 -15.99 -27.87
CA LYS A 625 15.81 -15.40 -28.81
C LYS A 625 15.76 -16.15 -30.13
N ILE A 626 15.08 -15.56 -31.12
CA ILE A 626 14.98 -16.13 -32.47
C ILE A 626 16.36 -16.08 -33.15
N ASN A 627 17.04 -14.94 -33.04
CA ASN A 627 18.42 -14.73 -33.46
C ASN A 627 19.08 -13.68 -32.52
N PRO A 628 20.39 -13.34 -32.67
CA PRO A 628 21.06 -12.39 -31.77
C PRO A 628 20.43 -10.99 -31.70
N HIS A 629 19.64 -10.61 -32.70
CA HIS A 629 19.04 -9.29 -32.82
C HIS A 629 17.53 -9.28 -32.56
N LEU A 630 16.86 -10.44 -32.58
CA LEU A 630 15.40 -10.56 -32.54
C LEU A 630 14.96 -11.48 -31.40
N ASN A 631 14.21 -10.93 -30.46
CA ASN A 631 13.63 -11.65 -29.33
C ASN A 631 12.12 -11.57 -29.36
N TYR A 632 11.45 -12.69 -29.12
CA TYR A 632 10.02 -12.76 -28.87
C TYR A 632 9.77 -12.94 -27.37
N ASN A 633 8.80 -12.20 -26.82
CA ASN A 633 8.41 -12.26 -25.43
C ASN A 633 6.90 -12.50 -25.34
N LEU A 634 6.51 -13.43 -24.47
CA LEU A 634 5.12 -13.72 -24.13
C LEU A 634 4.96 -13.59 -22.62
N THR A 635 4.05 -12.74 -22.17
CA THR A 635 3.67 -12.61 -20.77
C THR A 635 2.19 -12.95 -20.64
N GLY A 636 1.86 -13.88 -19.75
CA GLY A 636 0.49 -14.22 -19.39
C GLY A 636 0.31 -14.15 -17.88
N SER A 637 -0.80 -13.60 -17.41
CA SER A 637 -1.12 -13.53 -15.99
C SER A 637 -2.59 -13.75 -15.72
N ALA A 638 -2.88 -14.35 -14.56
CA ALA A 638 -4.21 -14.56 -14.03
C ALA A 638 -4.22 -14.18 -12.55
N ARG A 639 -5.17 -13.35 -12.13
CA ARG A 639 -5.34 -12.91 -10.74
C ARG A 639 -6.77 -13.15 -10.28
N PHE A 640 -6.90 -13.66 -9.06
CA PHE A 640 -8.17 -13.90 -8.38
C PHE A 640 -8.12 -13.22 -7.01
N ALA A 641 -9.05 -12.31 -6.76
CA ALA A 641 -9.20 -11.65 -5.48
C ALA A 641 -10.64 -11.81 -4.99
N ASN A 642 -10.79 -12.27 -3.75
CA ASN A 642 -12.06 -12.35 -3.05
C ASN A 642 -11.93 -11.59 -1.72
N THR A 643 -12.92 -10.75 -1.44
CA THR A 643 -12.96 -9.95 -0.23
C THR A 643 -14.34 -10.03 0.42
N SER A 644 -14.38 -10.05 1.74
CA SER A 644 -15.61 -10.00 2.52
C SER A 644 -15.45 -9.01 3.66
N ARG A 645 -16.43 -8.12 3.83
CA ARG A 645 -16.57 -7.22 4.97
C ARG A 645 -17.87 -7.57 5.70
N GLU A 646 -17.77 -7.94 6.96
CA GLU A 646 -18.90 -8.29 7.82
C GLU A 646 -18.98 -7.29 8.97
N HIS A 647 -20.02 -6.45 8.97
CA HIS A 647 -20.34 -5.52 10.05
C HIS A 647 -21.34 -6.18 10.99
N LYS A 648 -20.86 -6.58 12.16
CA LYS A 648 -21.62 -7.27 13.21
C LYS A 648 -22.08 -6.25 14.24
N ILE A 649 -23.39 -6.13 14.40
CA ILE A 649 -24.05 -5.26 15.38
C ILE A 649 -24.87 -6.17 16.29
N MET A 650 -24.36 -6.43 17.48
CA MET A 650 -24.90 -7.36 18.47
C MET A 650 -25.98 -6.71 19.34
N GLU A 651 -26.69 -7.53 20.10
CA GLU A 651 -27.89 -7.18 20.88
C GLU A 651 -27.67 -6.07 21.91
N ASN A 652 -26.47 -6.01 22.49
CA ASN A 652 -26.10 -5.06 23.53
C ASN A 652 -25.50 -3.76 22.98
N SER A 653 -25.52 -3.55 21.66
CA SER A 653 -25.09 -2.30 21.03
C SER A 653 -26.09 -1.17 21.23
N ASN A 654 -25.60 0.06 21.24
CA ASN A 654 -26.39 1.28 21.22
C ASN A 654 -27.32 1.34 20.00
N VAL A 655 -26.87 0.83 18.85
CA VAL A 655 -27.69 0.71 17.64
C VAL A 655 -28.96 -0.09 17.92
N VAL A 656 -28.83 -1.32 18.44
CA VAL A 656 -29.98 -2.18 18.75
C VAL A 656 -30.86 -1.52 19.82
N GLY A 657 -30.26 -0.89 20.83
CA GLY A 657 -30.99 -0.12 21.83
C GLY A 657 -31.83 1.01 21.22
N ALA A 658 -31.31 1.74 20.23
CA ALA A 658 -32.00 2.84 19.58
C ALA A 658 -33.26 2.36 18.81
N TYR A 659 -33.21 1.17 18.20
CA TYR A 659 -34.36 0.52 17.55
C TYR A 659 -35.44 0.02 18.53
N LYS A 660 -35.20 0.09 19.84
CA LYS A 660 -36.14 -0.32 20.90
C LYS A 660 -36.59 0.83 21.80
N ALA A 661 -35.85 1.94 21.83
CA ALA A 661 -36.07 3.04 22.77
C ALA A 661 -37.49 3.64 22.68
N GLY A 662 -38.14 3.78 23.83
CA GLY A 662 -39.52 4.28 23.96
C GLY A 662 -40.62 3.21 23.83
N THR A 663 -40.26 1.96 23.55
CA THR A 663 -41.20 0.83 23.39
C THR A 663 -41.11 -0.16 24.57
N PRO A 664 -42.06 -1.10 24.70
CA PRO A 664 -41.98 -2.16 25.72
C PRO A 664 -40.72 -3.04 25.61
N ASP A 665 -40.11 -3.13 24.42
CA ASP A 665 -38.88 -3.90 24.18
C ASP A 665 -37.60 -3.14 24.59
N GLY A 666 -37.72 -1.84 24.88
CA GLY A 666 -36.62 -0.99 25.32
C GLY A 666 -36.35 -1.09 26.82
N GLU A 667 -35.11 -0.82 27.23
CA GLU A 667 -34.67 -0.92 28.62
C GLU A 667 -35.37 0.09 29.56
N ASP A 668 -35.66 1.29 29.06
CA ASP A 668 -36.38 2.34 29.82
C ASP A 668 -37.91 2.13 29.83
N GLY A 669 -38.42 1.05 29.22
CA GLY A 669 -39.84 0.80 29.04
C GLY A 669 -40.55 1.82 28.12
N VAL A 670 -41.88 1.92 28.27
CA VAL A 670 -42.70 2.80 27.42
C VAL A 670 -42.56 4.26 27.84
N ASN A 671 -41.98 5.07 26.96
CA ASN A 671 -41.94 6.53 27.07
C ASN A 671 -42.52 7.13 25.78
N THR A 672 -43.71 7.74 25.89
CA THR A 672 -44.44 8.25 24.72
C THR A 672 -43.70 9.36 23.98
N LEU A 673 -43.04 10.28 24.70
CA LEU A 673 -42.26 11.37 24.10
C LEU A 673 -41.11 10.82 23.25
N VAL A 674 -40.33 9.89 23.83
CA VAL A 674 -39.21 9.25 23.12
C VAL A 674 -39.74 8.43 21.95
N ARG A 675 -40.77 7.60 22.16
CA ARG A 675 -41.36 6.75 21.12
C ARG A 675 -41.81 7.56 19.91
N ASP A 676 -42.54 8.63 20.13
CA ASP A 676 -43.13 9.43 19.06
C ASP A 676 -42.05 10.22 18.30
N GLN A 677 -40.94 10.61 18.96
CA GLN A 677 -39.78 11.27 18.34
C GLN A 677 -38.76 10.30 17.71
N ASN A 678 -38.73 9.03 18.12
CA ASN A 678 -37.73 8.07 17.68
C ASN A 678 -37.90 7.73 16.19
N ILE A 679 -36.86 7.98 15.41
CA ILE A 679 -36.80 7.74 13.95
C ILE A 679 -36.48 6.28 13.60
N PHE A 680 -35.95 5.51 14.55
CA PHE A 680 -35.57 4.09 14.34
C PHE A 680 -36.75 3.13 14.51
N LEU A 681 -37.87 3.57 15.09
CA LEU A 681 -39.10 2.78 15.18
C LEU A 681 -39.86 2.74 13.86
N TYR A 682 -40.71 1.74 13.67
CA TYR A 682 -41.61 1.64 12.54
C TYR A 682 -42.93 2.36 12.85
N GLN A 683 -43.34 3.21 11.90
CA GLN A 683 -44.68 3.78 11.85
C GLN A 683 -45.48 2.99 10.82
N ASP A 684 -46.67 2.53 11.20
CA ASP A 684 -47.58 1.88 10.26
C ASP A 684 -47.99 2.91 9.19
N PRO A 685 -47.68 2.66 7.90
CA PRO A 685 -48.07 3.57 6.84
C PRO A 685 -49.60 3.62 6.67
N ASN A 686 -50.31 2.53 6.95
CA ASN A 686 -51.77 2.44 6.80
C ASN A 686 -52.52 3.08 7.98
N ASP A 687 -51.85 3.28 9.12
CA ASP A 687 -52.39 3.98 10.29
C ASP A 687 -51.33 4.88 10.95
N LEU A 688 -51.29 6.14 10.54
CA LEU A 688 -50.39 7.15 11.12
C LEU A 688 -50.74 7.50 12.58
N THR A 689 -51.90 7.07 13.09
CA THR A 689 -52.29 7.27 14.50
C THR A 689 -51.85 6.10 15.39
N ALA A 690 -51.45 4.98 14.79
CA ALA A 690 -50.93 3.84 15.52
C ALA A 690 -49.60 4.20 16.21
N PRO A 691 -49.41 3.76 17.47
CA PRO A 691 -48.13 3.93 18.15
C PRO A 691 -46.97 3.31 17.36
N LYS A 692 -45.85 4.03 17.27
CA LYS A 692 -44.61 3.47 16.70
C LYS A 692 -44.13 2.26 17.48
N VAL A 693 -43.64 1.24 16.78
CA VAL A 693 -43.22 -0.05 17.35
C VAL A 693 -41.80 -0.42 16.96
N SER A 694 -41.14 -1.26 17.76
CA SER A 694 -39.84 -1.82 17.39
C SER A 694 -39.99 -2.87 16.30
N VAL A 695 -39.06 -2.86 15.34
CA VAL A 695 -38.91 -3.87 14.28
C VAL A 695 -37.68 -4.75 14.50
N LEU A 696 -37.06 -4.64 15.67
CA LEU A 696 -35.92 -5.46 16.07
C LEU A 696 -36.07 -5.89 17.54
N PRO A 697 -37.14 -6.63 17.90
CA PRO A 697 -37.39 -7.01 19.29
C PRO A 697 -36.29 -7.92 19.87
N ASN A 698 -35.75 -8.84 19.06
CA ASN A 698 -34.65 -9.74 19.43
C ASN A 698 -33.53 -9.71 18.39
N GLY A 699 -32.31 -10.04 18.83
CA GLY A 699 -31.14 -10.10 17.96
C GLY A 699 -30.60 -8.73 17.57
N GLY A 700 -29.62 -8.74 16.68
CA GLY A 700 -29.00 -7.55 16.09
C GLY A 700 -28.92 -7.64 14.56
N PHE A 701 -27.97 -6.92 13.96
CA PHE A 701 -27.75 -6.90 12.52
C PHE A 701 -26.42 -7.54 12.13
N LEU A 702 -26.39 -8.16 10.96
CA LEU A 702 -25.16 -8.53 10.23
C LEU A 702 -25.27 -7.94 8.83
N ARG A 703 -24.43 -6.95 8.52
CA ARG A 703 -24.33 -6.40 7.17
C ARG A 703 -23.11 -7.01 6.50
N LYS A 704 -23.31 -7.67 5.37
CA LYS A 704 -22.24 -8.33 4.64
C LYS A 704 -22.08 -7.71 3.27
N PHE A 705 -20.83 -7.43 2.92
CA PHE A 705 -20.42 -6.95 1.61
C PHE A 705 -19.34 -7.88 1.08
N THR A 706 -19.49 -8.32 -0.16
CA THR A 706 -18.53 -9.18 -0.84
C THR A 706 -18.15 -8.56 -2.17
N ASN A 707 -16.84 -8.59 -2.47
CA ASN A 707 -16.32 -8.17 -3.77
C ASN A 707 -15.39 -9.26 -4.31
N ASP A 708 -15.66 -9.68 -5.54
CA ASP A 708 -14.89 -10.64 -6.30
C ASP A 708 -14.29 -9.97 -7.53
N MET A 709 -13.03 -10.26 -7.82
CA MET A 709 -12.37 -9.80 -9.04
C MET A 709 -11.56 -10.93 -9.66
N THR A 710 -11.79 -11.14 -10.96
CA THR A 710 -10.93 -11.98 -11.80
C THR A 710 -10.32 -11.13 -12.91
N SER A 711 -9.00 -11.22 -13.08
CA SER A 711 -8.28 -10.49 -14.11
C SER A 711 -7.36 -11.41 -14.90
N TYR A 712 -7.41 -11.28 -16.23
CA TYR A 712 -6.48 -11.93 -17.16
C TYR A 712 -5.79 -10.87 -18.02
N ASN A 713 -4.47 -10.98 -18.13
CA ASN A 713 -3.67 -10.17 -19.05
C ASN A 713 -2.77 -11.09 -19.88
N LEU A 714 -2.80 -10.89 -21.20
CA LEU A 714 -1.96 -11.59 -22.16
C LEU A 714 -1.27 -10.57 -23.06
N ARG A 715 0.07 -10.58 -23.07
CA ARG A 715 0.88 -9.69 -23.90
C ARG A 715 1.84 -10.51 -24.76
N ASN A 716 1.86 -10.16 -26.05
CA ASN A 716 2.82 -10.69 -27.01
C ASN A 716 3.68 -9.54 -27.51
N SER A 717 5.01 -9.70 -27.52
CA SER A 717 5.88 -8.69 -28.11
C SER A 717 7.09 -9.27 -28.81
N VAL A 718 7.59 -8.52 -29.80
CA VAL A 718 8.82 -8.80 -30.53
C VAL A 718 9.70 -7.58 -30.39
N SER A 719 10.92 -7.79 -29.91
CA SER A 719 11.94 -6.74 -29.82
C SER A 719 13.09 -7.03 -30.79
N TYR A 720 13.51 -6.02 -31.53
CA TYR A 720 14.67 -6.04 -32.41
C TYR A 720 15.73 -5.07 -31.92
N ARG A 721 17.00 -5.46 -31.85
CA ARG A 721 18.13 -4.58 -31.53
C ARG A 721 19.34 -4.93 -32.39
N ASN A 722 19.90 -3.94 -33.06
CA ASN A 722 21.11 -4.10 -33.85
C ASN A 722 21.94 -2.82 -33.85
N THR A 723 23.26 -2.97 -33.92
CA THR A 723 24.20 -1.86 -34.07
C THR A 723 24.94 -2.04 -35.39
N LEU A 724 24.73 -1.12 -36.33
CA LEU A 724 25.38 -1.13 -37.64
C LEU A 724 26.60 -0.20 -37.61
N ASP A 725 27.72 -0.66 -38.15
CA ASP A 725 28.99 0.07 -38.24
C ASP A 725 29.46 0.70 -36.90
N ASP A 726 29.13 0.06 -35.77
CA ASP A 726 29.39 0.55 -34.40
C ASP A 726 28.85 1.95 -34.07
N LYS A 727 28.05 2.54 -34.97
CA LYS A 727 27.55 3.91 -34.88
C LYS A 727 26.03 3.99 -34.91
N HIS A 728 25.35 3.09 -35.60
CA HIS A 728 23.91 3.17 -35.82
C HIS A 728 23.21 2.12 -34.97
N GLU A 729 22.76 2.50 -33.77
CA GLU A 729 22.00 1.61 -32.89
C GLU A 729 20.50 1.74 -33.24
N LEU A 730 19.90 0.65 -33.70
CA LEU A 730 18.48 0.56 -34.02
C LEU A 730 17.79 -0.36 -33.03
N GLU A 731 16.73 0.14 -32.39
CA GLU A 731 15.89 -0.59 -31.45
C GLU A 731 14.43 -0.55 -31.93
N GLY A 732 13.74 -1.68 -31.87
CA GLY A 732 12.33 -1.79 -32.21
C GLY A 732 11.61 -2.70 -31.21
N LEU A 733 10.39 -2.34 -30.83
CA LEU A 733 9.51 -3.15 -29.99
C LEU A 733 8.09 -3.07 -30.53
N PHE A 734 7.49 -4.21 -30.85
CA PHE A 734 6.13 -4.29 -31.38
C PHE A 734 5.34 -5.34 -30.62
N GLY A 735 4.07 -5.10 -30.34
CA GLY A 735 3.29 -6.07 -29.59
C GLY A 735 1.79 -5.82 -29.55
N THR A 736 1.11 -6.79 -28.96
CA THR A 736 -0.32 -6.77 -28.68
C THR A 736 -0.57 -7.07 -27.21
N GLU A 737 -1.63 -6.50 -26.67
CA GLU A 737 -2.05 -6.68 -25.29
C GLU A 737 -3.56 -6.91 -25.24
N LEU A 738 -3.96 -7.96 -24.53
CA LEU A 738 -5.36 -8.29 -24.29
C LEU A 738 -5.61 -8.35 -22.79
N ARG A 739 -6.68 -7.68 -22.36
CA ARG A 739 -7.05 -7.57 -20.95
C ARG A 739 -8.53 -7.85 -20.76
N VAL A 740 -8.81 -8.63 -19.73
CA VAL A 740 -10.15 -9.03 -19.28
C VAL A 740 -10.21 -8.81 -17.78
N VAL A 741 -11.19 -8.03 -17.32
CA VAL A 741 -11.48 -7.85 -15.89
C VAL A 741 -12.97 -8.06 -15.67
N ASP A 742 -13.29 -8.95 -14.75
CA ASP A 742 -14.65 -9.20 -14.28
C ASP A 742 -14.71 -8.91 -12.78
N ARG A 743 -15.64 -8.05 -12.39
CA ARG A 743 -15.92 -7.73 -10.99
C ARG A 743 -17.36 -8.10 -10.66
N GLY A 744 -17.54 -8.75 -9.52
CA GLY A 744 -18.84 -8.98 -8.89
C GLY A 744 -18.85 -8.32 -7.52
N SER A 745 -19.99 -7.74 -7.14
CA SER A 745 -20.19 -7.29 -5.78
C SER A 745 -21.63 -7.54 -5.33
N ASP A 746 -21.79 -7.95 -4.09
CA ASP A 746 -23.08 -8.10 -3.46
C ASP A 746 -23.09 -7.56 -2.04
N ASN A 747 -24.28 -7.16 -1.60
CA ASN A 747 -24.51 -6.75 -0.23
C ASN A 747 -25.84 -7.31 0.28
N PHE A 748 -25.89 -7.64 1.56
CA PHE A 748 -27.13 -7.97 2.24
C PHE A 748 -27.06 -7.59 3.72
N THR A 749 -28.23 -7.30 4.31
CA THR A 749 -28.35 -7.06 5.75
C THR A 749 -29.24 -8.13 6.36
N ALA A 750 -28.68 -9.02 7.18
CA ALA A 750 -29.46 -9.91 8.01
C ALA A 750 -29.84 -9.19 9.31
N ALA A 751 -31.11 -9.29 9.70
CA ALA A 751 -31.63 -8.60 10.87
C ALA A 751 -32.37 -9.53 11.81
N GLY A 752 -32.27 -9.23 13.10
CA GLY A 752 -32.78 -10.09 14.16
C GLY A 752 -31.91 -11.31 14.42
N LEU A 753 -30.62 -11.24 14.07
CA LEU A 753 -29.68 -12.34 14.29
C LEU A 753 -29.30 -12.40 15.77
N GLN A 754 -29.59 -13.51 16.43
CA GLN A 754 -29.32 -13.70 17.86
C GLN A 754 -27.91 -14.28 18.09
N TYR A 755 -26.92 -13.42 18.33
CA TYR A 755 -25.52 -13.78 18.52
C TYR A 755 -25.31 -14.61 19.80
N ASP A 756 -26.04 -14.28 20.88
CA ASP A 756 -25.98 -15.01 22.16
C ASP A 756 -26.76 -16.34 22.14
N ARG A 757 -27.63 -16.55 21.15
CA ARG A 757 -28.45 -17.77 20.97
C ARG A 757 -28.06 -18.57 19.72
N GLY A 758 -26.76 -18.70 19.47
CA GLY A 758 -26.24 -19.58 18.42
C GLY A 758 -26.55 -19.11 16.99
N LEU A 759 -26.59 -17.79 16.76
CA LEU A 759 -26.89 -17.17 15.46
C LEU A 759 -28.29 -17.53 14.93
N THR A 760 -29.26 -17.70 15.84
CA THR A 760 -30.65 -17.98 15.47
C THR A 760 -31.28 -16.72 14.85
N ALA A 761 -31.94 -16.87 13.71
CA ALA A 761 -32.65 -15.76 13.07
C ALA A 761 -34.03 -15.53 13.72
N PHE A 762 -34.27 -14.33 14.22
CA PHE A 762 -35.56 -13.84 14.73
C PHE A 762 -35.92 -12.53 14.02
N THR A 763 -36.36 -12.60 12.76
CA THR A 763 -36.64 -11.41 11.95
C THR A 763 -38.10 -11.00 12.05
N ASP A 764 -38.37 -9.74 12.39
CA ASP A 764 -39.71 -9.16 12.28
C ASP A 764 -39.98 -8.72 10.82
N PRO A 765 -41.05 -9.21 10.16
CA PRO A 765 -41.34 -8.85 8.77
C PRO A 765 -41.50 -7.34 8.53
N ARG A 766 -41.95 -6.60 9.54
CA ARG A 766 -42.14 -5.13 9.46
C ARG A 766 -40.83 -4.39 9.25
N LEU A 767 -39.68 -5.00 9.56
CA LEU A 767 -38.39 -4.41 9.24
C LEU A 767 -38.17 -4.34 7.73
N ILE A 768 -38.51 -5.41 7.01
CA ILE A 768 -38.38 -5.45 5.55
C ILE A 768 -39.32 -4.41 4.95
N GLU A 769 -40.56 -4.32 5.45
CA GLU A 769 -41.50 -3.28 5.07
C GLU A 769 -40.95 -1.87 5.36
N LYS A 770 -40.34 -1.64 6.53
CA LYS A 770 -39.69 -0.36 6.88
C LYS A 770 -38.61 0.02 5.87
N ILE A 771 -37.72 -0.91 5.53
CA ILE A 771 -36.63 -0.70 4.57
C ILE A 771 -37.22 -0.35 3.19
N ILE A 772 -38.17 -1.16 2.73
CA ILE A 772 -38.80 -1.04 1.42
C ILE A 772 -39.64 0.25 1.27
N ASN A 773 -40.34 0.68 2.32
CA ASN A 773 -41.09 1.94 2.37
C ASN A 773 -40.19 3.16 2.57
N GLY A 774 -38.98 2.97 3.11
CA GLY A 774 -37.94 3.99 3.16
C GLY A 774 -37.28 4.26 1.80
N GLY A 775 -37.56 3.43 0.78
CA GLY A 775 -36.94 3.50 -0.55
C GLY A 775 -35.63 2.71 -0.67
N ASP A 776 -35.24 1.96 0.37
CA ASP A 776 -34.01 1.17 0.41
C ASP A 776 -34.23 -0.26 -0.11
N SER A 777 -33.14 -0.87 -0.60
CA SER A 777 -33.12 -2.28 -1.02
C SER A 777 -32.60 -3.18 0.10
N TYR A 778 -33.24 -4.34 0.29
CA TYR A 778 -32.82 -5.32 1.31
C TYR A 778 -31.50 -6.04 0.98
N TYR A 779 -31.23 -6.23 -0.31
CA TYR A 779 -29.98 -6.77 -0.85
C TYR A 779 -29.68 -6.15 -2.22
N GLY A 780 -28.42 -6.23 -2.66
CA GLY A 780 -27.98 -5.74 -3.96
C GLY A 780 -26.95 -6.65 -4.60
N PHE A 781 -26.98 -6.73 -5.94
CA PHE A 781 -26.00 -7.43 -6.77
C PHE A 781 -25.55 -6.51 -7.90
N ASN A 782 -24.27 -6.54 -8.23
CA ASN A 782 -23.69 -5.79 -9.33
C ASN A 782 -22.59 -6.59 -10.03
N GLU A 783 -22.56 -6.51 -11.36
CA GLU A 783 -21.52 -7.10 -12.21
C GLU A 783 -20.93 -6.04 -13.13
N GLU A 784 -19.60 -5.97 -13.21
CA GLU A 784 -18.87 -5.12 -14.15
C GLU A 784 -17.92 -5.96 -15.00
N LYS A 785 -17.93 -5.74 -16.33
CA LYS A 785 -17.07 -6.44 -17.28
C LYS A 785 -16.31 -5.43 -18.13
N GLU A 786 -14.99 -5.43 -18.00
CA GLU A 786 -14.09 -4.57 -18.76
C GLU A 786 -13.25 -5.40 -19.74
N ARG A 787 -13.18 -4.94 -21.00
CA ARG A 787 -12.44 -5.59 -22.08
C ARG A 787 -11.59 -4.56 -22.80
N THR A 788 -10.31 -4.85 -22.97
CA THR A 788 -9.37 -3.96 -23.67
C THR A 788 -8.49 -4.75 -24.61
N VAL A 789 -8.27 -4.20 -25.80
CA VAL A 789 -7.29 -4.71 -26.77
C VAL A 789 -6.42 -3.54 -27.20
N GLY A 790 -5.10 -3.73 -27.18
CA GLY A 790 -4.13 -2.72 -27.57
C GLY A 790 -3.06 -3.26 -28.50
N PHE A 791 -2.66 -2.46 -29.48
CA PHE A 791 -1.55 -2.72 -30.39
C PHE A 791 -0.53 -1.61 -30.23
N PHE A 792 0.73 -1.93 -29.97
CA PHE A 792 1.77 -0.94 -29.72
C PHE A 792 3.03 -1.20 -30.54
N GLY A 793 3.74 -0.12 -30.84
CA GLY A 793 5.01 -0.13 -31.55
C GLY A 793 5.92 0.99 -31.06
N LYS A 794 7.20 0.72 -30.91
CA LYS A 794 8.25 1.68 -30.58
C LYS A 794 9.44 1.44 -31.48
N VAL A 795 10.00 2.52 -32.03
CA VAL A 795 11.23 2.51 -32.83
C VAL A 795 12.15 3.58 -32.29
N GLY A 796 13.34 3.17 -31.87
CA GLY A 796 14.43 4.02 -31.39
C GLY A 796 15.64 3.93 -32.31
N TYR A 797 16.29 5.06 -32.53
CA TYR A 797 17.52 5.16 -33.31
C TYR A 797 18.53 6.03 -32.56
N THR A 798 19.74 5.52 -32.36
CA THR A 798 20.86 6.27 -31.78
C THR A 798 22.01 6.33 -32.75
N TYR A 799 22.45 7.54 -33.09
CA TYR A 799 23.64 7.78 -33.90
C TYR A 799 24.85 8.12 -33.04
N ASP A 800 25.91 7.33 -33.18
CA ASP A 800 27.24 7.48 -32.61
C ASP A 800 27.19 7.79 -31.10
N ARG A 801 26.21 7.21 -30.40
CA ARG A 801 25.90 7.41 -28.97
C ARG A 801 25.54 8.85 -28.57
N ARG A 802 25.41 9.76 -29.54
CA ARG A 802 25.21 11.20 -29.34
C ARG A 802 23.76 11.64 -29.49
N TYR A 803 23.10 11.22 -30.56
CA TYR A 803 21.73 11.62 -30.85
C TYR A 803 20.82 10.42 -30.81
N THR A 804 19.88 10.39 -29.86
CA THR A 804 18.84 9.38 -29.78
C THR A 804 17.50 10.00 -30.18
N ALA A 805 16.76 9.32 -31.04
CA ALA A 805 15.38 9.66 -31.35
C ALA A 805 14.51 8.40 -31.16
N SER A 806 13.31 8.55 -30.62
CA SER A 806 12.36 7.46 -30.45
C SER A 806 10.95 7.91 -30.77
N VAL A 807 10.23 7.05 -31.48
CA VAL A 807 8.81 7.19 -31.80
C VAL A 807 8.07 6.00 -31.23
N THR A 808 7.04 6.26 -30.45
CA THR A 808 6.12 5.24 -29.93
C THR A 808 4.73 5.54 -30.46
N GLY A 809 4.01 4.51 -30.90
CA GLY A 809 2.62 4.58 -31.34
C GLY A 809 1.82 3.44 -30.73
N ARG A 810 0.56 3.70 -30.41
CA ARG A 810 -0.35 2.70 -29.86
C ARG A 810 -1.78 2.92 -30.35
N TYR A 811 -2.52 1.84 -30.52
CA TYR A 811 -3.93 1.83 -30.94
C TYR A 811 -4.72 0.96 -29.96
N ASP A 812 -5.50 1.62 -29.10
CA ASP A 812 -6.25 0.98 -28.01
C ASP A 812 -7.76 1.00 -28.28
N GLY A 813 -8.45 -0.09 -27.93
CA GLY A 813 -9.90 -0.22 -27.98
C GLY A 813 -10.46 -0.74 -26.65
N SER A 814 -11.58 -0.17 -26.21
CA SER A 814 -12.26 -0.55 -24.95
C SER A 814 -13.78 -0.63 -25.13
N ASN A 815 -14.42 -1.54 -24.39
CA ASN A 815 -15.88 -1.63 -24.33
C ASN A 815 -16.55 -0.53 -23.48
N ARG A 816 -15.78 0.27 -22.74
CA ARG A 816 -16.29 1.43 -21.97
C ARG A 816 -16.63 2.63 -22.85
N GLN A 817 -16.01 2.71 -24.03
CA GLN A 817 -16.16 3.85 -24.92
C GLN A 817 -17.37 3.73 -25.85
N GLY A 818 -17.80 4.87 -26.39
CA GLY A 818 -18.89 4.98 -27.34
C GLY A 818 -18.80 3.94 -28.47
N ASN A 819 -19.96 3.53 -28.99
CA ASN A 819 -20.02 2.55 -30.08
C ASN A 819 -19.66 3.13 -31.46
N SER A 820 -19.40 4.43 -31.57
CA SER A 820 -18.88 5.04 -32.79
C SER A 820 -17.44 4.60 -33.07
N ASP A 821 -17.11 4.40 -34.34
CA ASP A 821 -15.77 3.98 -34.76
C ASP A 821 -14.69 5.01 -34.36
N SER A 822 -15.05 6.29 -34.30
CA SER A 822 -14.15 7.39 -33.92
C SER A 822 -13.91 7.51 -32.41
N SER A 823 -14.78 6.93 -31.57
CA SER A 823 -14.63 7.01 -30.11
C SER A 823 -14.13 5.70 -29.49
N ARG A 824 -14.50 4.54 -30.04
CA ARG A 824 -14.12 3.24 -29.49
C ARG A 824 -12.62 2.97 -29.52
N TRP A 825 -11.98 3.36 -30.61
CA TRP A 825 -10.57 3.12 -30.86
C TRP A 825 -9.80 4.43 -30.92
N LEU A 826 -8.68 4.51 -30.20
CA LEU A 826 -7.87 5.72 -30.16
C LEU A 826 -6.41 5.44 -30.52
N PRO A 827 -5.87 6.08 -31.57
CA PRO A 827 -4.44 6.12 -31.81
C PRO A 827 -3.78 7.16 -30.90
N THR A 828 -2.73 6.75 -30.19
CA THR A 828 -1.86 7.60 -29.39
C THR A 828 -0.43 7.51 -29.93
N TYR A 829 0.35 8.58 -29.74
CA TYR A 829 1.70 8.67 -30.30
C TYR A 829 2.58 9.55 -29.43
N THR A 830 3.88 9.26 -29.43
CA THR A 830 4.87 10.07 -28.72
C THR A 830 6.18 10.11 -29.50
N PHE A 831 6.71 11.32 -29.63
CA PHE A 831 8.01 11.62 -30.21
C PHE A 831 8.96 12.05 -29.10
N SER A 832 10.17 11.52 -29.08
CA SER A 832 11.17 11.91 -28.10
C SER A 832 12.57 11.92 -28.70
N GLY A 833 13.41 12.80 -28.17
CA GLY A 833 14.78 12.98 -28.60
C GLY A 833 15.69 13.24 -27.41
N LYS A 834 16.93 12.80 -27.54
CA LYS A 834 17.99 13.04 -26.55
C LYS A 834 19.30 13.33 -27.24
N TRP A 835 20.00 14.35 -26.75
CA TRP A 835 21.33 14.71 -27.17
C TRP A 835 22.29 14.55 -25.99
N ASN A 836 23.17 13.55 -26.09
CA ASN A 836 24.25 13.30 -25.14
C ASN A 836 25.43 14.24 -25.45
N VAL A 837 25.34 15.48 -24.99
CA VAL A 837 26.34 16.54 -25.24
C VAL A 837 27.73 16.15 -24.72
N ALA A 838 27.82 15.40 -23.61
CA ALA A 838 29.11 14.93 -23.08
C ALA A 838 29.87 13.99 -24.04
N GLU A 839 29.18 13.35 -24.99
CA GLU A 839 29.80 12.50 -26.00
C GLU A 839 30.32 13.30 -27.22
N GLU A 840 30.07 14.62 -27.27
CA GLU A 840 30.57 15.47 -28.35
C GLU A 840 32.07 15.71 -28.26
N LYS A 841 32.74 15.81 -29.40
CA LYS A 841 34.20 16.01 -29.48
C LYS A 841 34.68 17.24 -28.71
N PHE A 842 33.86 18.29 -28.65
CA PHE A 842 34.18 19.53 -27.93
C PHE A 842 34.00 19.42 -26.40
N MET A 843 33.25 18.42 -25.90
CA MET A 843 33.06 18.18 -24.48
C MET A 843 33.94 17.06 -23.92
N LYS A 844 34.46 16.15 -24.75
CA LYS A 844 35.27 15.00 -24.29
C LYS A 844 36.50 15.39 -23.46
N ASN A 845 37.04 16.60 -23.64
CA ASN A 845 38.19 17.08 -22.89
C ASN A 845 37.82 17.80 -21.58
N VAL A 846 36.53 17.93 -21.26
CA VAL A 846 36.05 18.59 -20.03
C VAL A 846 35.89 17.55 -18.92
N GLU A 847 37.00 17.22 -18.26
CA GLU A 847 37.05 16.15 -17.22
C GLU A 847 36.11 16.39 -16.02
N SER A 848 35.73 17.64 -15.77
CA SER A 848 34.79 17.99 -14.69
C SER A 848 33.35 17.55 -14.98
N VAL A 849 32.98 17.27 -16.23
CA VAL A 849 31.63 16.88 -16.66
C VAL A 849 31.65 15.44 -17.14
N ASN A 850 31.01 14.53 -16.39
CA ASN A 850 30.92 13.12 -16.75
C ASN A 850 29.71 12.82 -17.63
N THR A 851 28.60 13.51 -17.38
CA THR A 851 27.37 13.36 -18.17
C THR A 851 26.73 14.72 -18.36
N LEU A 852 26.35 15.03 -19.59
CA LEU A 852 25.50 16.16 -19.93
C LEU A 852 24.58 15.69 -21.05
N ALA A 853 23.28 15.64 -20.78
CA ALA A 853 22.29 15.27 -21.76
C ALA A 853 21.10 16.23 -21.74
N LEU A 854 20.63 16.58 -22.93
CA LEU A 854 19.38 17.31 -23.13
C LEU A 854 18.35 16.34 -23.70
N ARG A 855 17.14 16.35 -23.14
CA ARG A 855 16.05 15.49 -23.60
C ARG A 855 14.79 16.28 -23.83
N ALA A 856 14.02 15.91 -24.84
CA ALA A 856 12.74 16.52 -25.16
C ALA A 856 11.75 15.45 -25.62
N SER A 857 10.49 15.59 -25.24
CA SER A 857 9.42 14.72 -25.72
C SER A 857 8.11 15.47 -25.90
N TYR A 858 7.31 15.00 -26.85
CA TYR A 858 5.96 15.48 -27.12
C TYR A 858 5.07 14.29 -27.48
N GLY A 859 3.95 14.12 -26.77
CA GLY A 859 3.07 12.98 -27.00
C GLY A 859 1.63 13.22 -26.59
N LEU A 860 0.75 12.45 -27.23
CA LEU A 860 -0.66 12.31 -26.87
C LEU A 860 -0.83 11.04 -26.04
N THR A 861 -1.41 11.18 -24.86
CA THR A 861 -1.84 10.08 -23.97
C THR A 861 -3.34 10.22 -23.71
N ALA A 862 -3.98 9.16 -23.23
CA ALA A 862 -5.42 9.17 -23.00
C ALA A 862 -5.85 8.24 -21.86
N THR A 863 -7.11 8.34 -21.42
CA THR A 863 -7.79 7.36 -20.56
C THR A 863 -9.27 7.26 -20.83
N ALA A 864 -9.87 6.10 -20.53
CA ALA A 864 -11.27 5.81 -20.83
C ALA A 864 -12.22 6.72 -20.02
N GLY A 865 -11.71 7.35 -18.96
CA GLY A 865 -12.51 8.16 -18.05
C GLY A 865 -13.49 7.33 -17.20
N PRO A 866 -14.23 8.00 -16.31
CA PRO A 866 -15.15 7.35 -15.37
C PRO A 866 -16.47 6.90 -16.02
N ALA A 867 -16.94 7.59 -17.06
CA ALA A 867 -18.21 7.29 -17.72
C ALA A 867 -18.22 5.92 -18.44
N THR A 868 -19.35 5.21 -18.37
CA THR A 868 -19.49 3.82 -18.84
C THR A 868 -20.63 3.55 -19.82
N ASN A 869 -21.53 4.51 -20.05
CA ASN A 869 -22.78 4.32 -20.79
C ASN A 869 -22.66 4.53 -22.30
N SER A 870 -21.88 3.69 -22.99
CA SER A 870 -21.84 3.69 -24.46
C SER A 870 -23.19 3.36 -25.12
N LEU A 871 -24.06 2.66 -24.39
CA LEU A 871 -25.44 2.31 -24.72
C LEU A 871 -26.37 2.83 -23.63
N ALA A 872 -27.67 2.94 -23.94
CA ALA A 872 -28.66 3.24 -22.91
C ALA A 872 -28.69 2.11 -21.87
N ILE A 873 -28.66 2.48 -20.59
CA ILE A 873 -28.72 1.54 -19.47
C ILE A 873 -30.17 1.48 -19.00
N TYR A 874 -30.76 0.30 -19.15
CA TYR A 874 -32.08 0.00 -18.64
C TYR A 874 -31.92 -0.76 -17.33
N LYS A 875 -32.48 -0.22 -16.25
CA LYS A 875 -32.58 -0.93 -14.97
C LYS A 875 -34.02 -1.25 -14.66
N SER A 876 -34.22 -2.47 -14.19
CA SER A 876 -35.46 -2.83 -13.52
C SER A 876 -35.53 -2.07 -12.20
N TYR A 877 -36.72 -1.55 -11.89
CA TYR A 877 -37.02 -0.94 -10.61
C TYR A 877 -38.38 -1.43 -10.14
N ILE A 878 -38.66 -1.27 -8.85
CA ILE A 878 -39.99 -1.48 -8.29
C ILE A 878 -40.63 -0.11 -8.11
N THR A 879 -41.87 0.07 -8.59
CA THR A 879 -42.58 1.34 -8.43
C THR A 879 -42.73 1.69 -6.96
N ASP A 880 -42.46 2.96 -6.61
CA ASP A 880 -42.67 3.44 -5.25
C ASP A 880 -44.16 3.77 -5.07
N ARG A 881 -44.84 2.90 -4.32
CA ARG A 881 -46.29 2.94 -4.09
C ARG A 881 -46.55 2.78 -2.60
N PHE A 882 -47.63 3.42 -2.15
CA PHE A 882 -48.02 3.44 -0.75
C PHE A 882 -48.34 2.03 -0.21
N GLY A 883 -49.06 1.21 -0.99
CA GLY A 883 -49.28 -0.20 -0.69
C GLY A 883 -48.21 -1.10 -1.32
N LEU A 884 -47.73 -2.09 -0.58
CA LEU A 884 -46.81 -3.11 -1.11
C LEU A 884 -47.44 -3.88 -2.29
N ASP A 885 -48.75 -4.14 -2.26
CA ASP A 885 -49.50 -4.85 -3.30
C ASP A 885 -49.68 -4.05 -4.60
N ASP A 886 -49.54 -2.72 -4.52
CA ASP A 886 -49.64 -1.84 -5.68
C ASP A 886 -48.32 -1.70 -6.44
N ARG A 887 -47.24 -2.27 -5.89
CA ARG A 887 -45.90 -2.20 -6.47
C ARG A 887 -45.79 -3.13 -7.67
N GLU A 888 -45.26 -2.59 -8.75
CA GLU A 888 -45.09 -3.29 -10.02
C GLU A 888 -43.61 -3.26 -10.39
N SER A 889 -43.14 -4.32 -11.06
CA SER A 889 -41.83 -4.28 -11.70
C SER A 889 -41.92 -3.42 -12.95
N GLY A 890 -41.12 -2.35 -12.97
CA GLY A 890 -40.93 -1.48 -14.11
C GLY A 890 -39.54 -1.62 -14.70
N ILE A 891 -39.35 -1.05 -15.88
CA ILE A 891 -38.04 -0.80 -16.46
C ILE A 891 -37.93 0.72 -16.64
N ASN A 892 -36.87 1.32 -16.11
CA ASN A 892 -36.55 2.72 -16.35
C ASN A 892 -35.24 2.82 -17.13
N ILE A 893 -35.10 3.90 -17.88
CA ILE A 893 -33.83 4.33 -18.44
C ILE A 893 -33.07 5.01 -17.30
N GLU A 894 -32.06 4.34 -16.77
CA GLU A 894 -31.18 4.93 -15.76
C GLU A 894 -30.22 5.93 -16.41
N GLU A 895 -29.63 5.55 -17.54
CA GLU A 895 -28.73 6.40 -18.29
C GLU A 895 -29.06 6.37 -19.78
N LEU A 896 -29.13 7.55 -20.41
CA LEU A 896 -29.26 7.68 -21.85
C LEU A 896 -27.98 7.23 -22.55
N GLN A 897 -28.11 6.79 -23.80
CA GLN A 897 -26.98 6.40 -24.61
C GLN A 897 -25.99 7.55 -24.81
N ASN A 898 -24.71 7.28 -24.57
CA ASN A 898 -23.60 8.18 -24.88
C ASN A 898 -22.75 7.64 -26.04
N GLY A 899 -23.34 7.61 -27.24
CA GLY A 899 -22.70 7.00 -28.43
C GLY A 899 -21.40 7.69 -28.88
N ASN A 900 -21.21 8.97 -28.50
CA ASN A 900 -20.04 9.77 -28.83
C ASN A 900 -19.03 9.86 -27.68
N LEU A 901 -19.28 9.22 -26.52
CA LEU A 901 -18.37 9.20 -25.38
C LEU A 901 -16.97 8.77 -25.85
N THR A 902 -15.99 9.67 -25.69
CA THR A 902 -14.62 9.47 -26.12
C THR A 902 -13.67 9.50 -24.93
N TRP A 903 -12.40 9.20 -25.19
CA TRP A 903 -11.35 9.15 -24.19
C TRP A 903 -11.02 10.56 -23.68
N GLU A 904 -10.71 10.67 -22.39
CA GLU A 904 -10.03 11.84 -21.84
C GLU A 904 -8.60 11.86 -22.40
N LYS A 905 -8.16 12.98 -22.96
CA LYS A 905 -6.89 13.07 -23.70
C LYS A 905 -5.97 14.12 -23.12
N GLN A 906 -4.66 13.94 -23.29
CA GLN A 906 -3.66 14.91 -22.86
C GLN A 906 -2.48 14.97 -23.83
N PHE A 907 -2.18 16.17 -24.30
CA PHE A 907 -0.88 16.48 -24.89
C PHE A 907 0.11 16.85 -23.80
N GLU A 908 1.27 16.20 -23.79
CA GLU A 908 2.36 16.49 -22.86
C GLU A 908 3.64 16.87 -23.64
N THR A 909 4.20 18.02 -23.30
CA THR A 909 5.55 18.44 -23.68
C THR A 909 6.46 18.35 -22.46
N ASN A 910 7.62 17.72 -22.59
CA ASN A 910 8.66 17.67 -21.55
C ASN A 910 10.01 18.08 -22.12
N ILE A 911 10.75 18.91 -21.39
CA ILE A 911 12.14 19.28 -21.68
C ILE A 911 12.95 19.03 -20.42
N GLY A 912 14.01 18.23 -20.53
CA GLY A 912 14.83 17.81 -19.40
C GLY A 912 16.32 18.01 -19.64
N VAL A 913 17.05 18.21 -18.55
CA VAL A 913 18.51 18.30 -18.52
C VAL A 913 19.03 17.34 -17.46
N ASP A 914 19.99 16.49 -17.85
CA ASP A 914 20.73 15.62 -16.95
C ASP A 914 22.20 16.04 -16.92
N LEU A 915 22.72 16.37 -15.75
CA LEU A 915 24.11 16.80 -15.52
C LEU A 915 24.76 15.95 -14.43
N GLY A 916 25.97 15.49 -14.68
CA GLY A 916 26.81 14.76 -13.74
C GLY A 916 28.23 15.31 -13.78
N MET A 917 28.75 15.72 -12.63
CA MET A 917 30.06 16.35 -12.51
C MET A 917 30.95 15.69 -11.46
N PHE A 918 32.26 15.87 -11.60
CA PHE A 918 33.31 15.47 -10.66
C PHE A 918 33.25 13.97 -10.31
N ASN A 919 33.26 13.11 -11.33
CA ASN A 919 33.05 11.65 -11.22
C ASN A 919 31.69 11.29 -10.61
N ASN A 920 30.64 11.96 -11.09
CA ASN A 920 29.25 11.81 -10.62
C ASN A 920 29.07 12.05 -9.10
N ARG A 921 29.97 12.87 -8.51
CA ARG A 921 29.81 13.34 -7.12
C ARG A 921 28.71 14.38 -7.01
N VAL A 922 28.40 15.11 -8.08
CA VAL A 922 27.25 15.99 -8.17
C VAL A 922 26.40 15.53 -9.35
N GLN A 923 25.15 15.19 -9.09
CA GLN A 923 24.17 14.81 -10.10
C GLN A 923 22.98 15.76 -9.99
N PHE A 924 22.61 16.36 -11.10
CA PHE A 924 21.51 17.30 -11.21
C PHE A 924 20.62 16.87 -12.37
N THR A 925 19.32 16.81 -12.12
CA THR A 925 18.31 16.50 -13.13
C THR A 925 17.20 17.53 -13.00
N SER A 926 16.81 18.15 -14.10
CA SER A 926 15.69 19.09 -14.13
C SER A 926 14.74 18.74 -15.26
N ASP A 927 13.43 18.81 -15.00
CA ASP A 927 12.38 18.66 -16.01
C ASP A 927 11.44 19.85 -15.94
N ILE A 928 11.13 20.45 -17.10
CA ILE A 928 10.07 21.43 -17.27
C ILE A 928 9.03 20.80 -18.20
N TYR A 929 7.76 20.84 -17.80
CA TYR A 929 6.70 20.20 -18.54
C TYR A 929 5.45 21.07 -18.67
N SER A 930 4.69 20.79 -19.71
CA SER A 930 3.38 21.38 -19.98
C SER A 930 2.42 20.28 -20.42
N ARG A 931 1.30 20.14 -19.72
CA ARG A 931 0.20 19.22 -20.01
C ARG A 931 -1.05 20.02 -20.39
N LYS A 932 -1.66 19.64 -21.50
CA LYS A 932 -2.95 20.18 -21.97
C LYS A 932 -3.92 19.02 -22.08
N ALA A 933 -4.76 18.88 -21.07
CA ALA A 933 -5.78 17.86 -21.00
C ALA A 933 -7.10 18.41 -21.58
N PHE A 934 -7.78 17.62 -22.39
CA PHE A 934 -8.98 18.01 -23.11
C PHE A 934 -9.92 16.82 -23.29
N ASP A 935 -11.19 17.13 -23.55
CA ASP A 935 -12.27 16.13 -23.53
C ASP A 935 -12.34 15.39 -22.18
N LEU A 936 -12.09 16.09 -21.07
CA LEU A 936 -12.25 15.54 -19.73
C LEU A 936 -13.72 15.35 -19.41
N VAL A 937 -14.01 14.29 -18.67
CA VAL A 937 -15.37 13.94 -18.26
C VAL A 937 -15.73 14.72 -17.00
N ASP A 938 -16.87 15.39 -17.03
CA ASP A 938 -17.57 15.92 -15.86
C ASP A 938 -19.09 15.78 -16.07
N TYR A 939 -19.88 16.23 -15.12
CA TYR A 939 -21.33 16.32 -15.25
C TYR A 939 -21.73 17.38 -16.27
N VAL A 940 -22.68 17.02 -17.12
CA VAL A 940 -23.38 17.88 -18.07
C VAL A 940 -24.84 17.96 -17.65
N ILE A 941 -25.34 19.18 -17.47
CA ILE A 941 -26.77 19.43 -17.25
C ILE A 941 -27.44 19.47 -18.63
N THR A 942 -28.37 18.56 -18.87
CA THR A 942 -29.14 18.47 -20.12
C THR A 942 -30.46 19.26 -20.02
N SER A 943 -31.21 19.35 -21.13
CA SER A 943 -32.57 19.90 -21.11
C SER A 943 -33.58 19.04 -20.32
N GLY A 944 -33.18 17.85 -19.86
CA GLY A 944 -34.05 16.86 -19.21
C GLY A 944 -34.92 16.05 -20.18
N ILE A 945 -34.88 16.36 -21.49
CA ILE A 945 -35.58 15.58 -22.52
C ILE A 945 -35.02 14.15 -22.52
N GLY A 946 -35.91 13.15 -22.38
CA GLY A 946 -35.53 11.73 -22.26
C GLY A 946 -35.34 11.23 -20.82
N GLY A 947 -35.61 12.05 -19.80
CA GLY A 947 -35.68 11.60 -18.41
C GLY A 947 -34.37 11.66 -17.60
N GLN A 948 -33.27 12.16 -18.20
CA GLN A 948 -31.98 12.29 -17.53
C GLN A 948 -31.48 13.74 -17.55
N ARG A 949 -31.68 14.48 -16.44
CA ARG A 949 -31.26 15.89 -16.30
C ARG A 949 -29.74 16.06 -16.17
N ILE A 950 -29.07 15.12 -15.51
CA ILE A 950 -27.62 15.15 -15.28
C ILE A 950 -27.02 13.89 -15.90
N ARG A 951 -26.00 14.04 -16.73
CA ARG A 951 -25.26 12.91 -17.32
C ARG A 951 -23.76 13.19 -17.32
N GLN A 952 -22.95 12.15 -17.37
CA GLN A 952 -21.50 12.31 -17.57
C GLN A 952 -21.18 12.45 -19.06
N GLY A 953 -20.26 13.34 -19.41
CA GLY A 953 -19.79 13.50 -20.78
C GLY A 953 -18.49 14.30 -20.87
N ASN A 954 -17.81 14.22 -22.01
CA ASN A 954 -16.58 14.97 -22.26
C ASN A 954 -16.91 16.46 -22.45
N ASN A 955 -16.75 17.28 -21.41
CA ASN A 955 -17.18 18.69 -21.40
C ASN A 955 -16.21 19.65 -20.69
N ALA A 956 -14.99 19.20 -20.35
CA ALA A 956 -14.04 20.03 -19.63
C ALA A 956 -12.59 19.90 -20.12
N ASP A 957 -11.79 20.95 -19.91
CA ASP A 957 -10.37 21.02 -20.31
C ASP A 957 -9.52 21.62 -19.18
N MET A 958 -8.25 21.21 -19.10
CA MET A 958 -7.32 21.63 -18.05
C MET A 958 -5.88 21.81 -18.56
N GLU A 959 -5.17 22.80 -18.05
CA GLU A 959 -3.76 23.04 -18.34
C GLU A 959 -2.92 22.92 -17.07
N THR A 960 -1.80 22.20 -17.14
CA THR A 960 -0.83 22.08 -16.03
C THR A 960 0.58 22.37 -16.51
N LYS A 961 1.33 23.20 -15.79
CA LYS A 961 2.75 23.51 -16.06
C LYS A 961 3.56 23.32 -14.80
N GLY A 962 4.74 22.73 -14.90
CA GLY A 962 5.56 22.48 -13.72
C GLY A 962 7.05 22.39 -13.99
N LEU A 963 7.79 22.44 -12.88
CA LEU A 963 9.24 22.31 -12.79
C LEU A 963 9.55 21.24 -11.73
N GLU A 964 10.44 20.33 -12.09
CA GLU A 964 10.96 19.28 -11.22
C GLU A 964 12.49 19.41 -11.16
N ILE A 965 13.04 19.29 -9.97
CA ILE A 965 14.47 19.32 -9.73
C ILE A 965 14.84 18.13 -8.83
N GLY A 966 15.81 17.35 -9.29
CA GLY A 966 16.49 16.33 -8.52
C GLY A 966 17.96 16.70 -8.40
N PHE A 967 18.50 16.67 -7.19
CA PHE A 967 19.89 17.00 -6.92
C PHE A 967 20.47 16.01 -5.93
N THR A 968 21.55 15.33 -6.31
CA THR A 968 22.22 14.34 -5.46
C THR A 968 23.70 14.65 -5.39
N THR A 969 24.25 14.70 -4.17
CA THR A 969 25.66 14.96 -3.92
C THR A 969 26.29 13.87 -3.07
N LYS A 970 27.54 13.54 -3.38
CA LYS A 970 28.47 12.77 -2.54
C LYS A 970 29.45 13.74 -1.89
N ASN A 971 28.99 14.38 -0.82
CA ASN A 971 29.71 15.44 -0.12
C ASN A 971 31.08 14.95 0.37
N ILE A 972 31.13 13.77 1.00
CA ILE A 972 32.36 13.12 1.46
C ILE A 972 32.30 11.63 1.09
N ASP A 973 33.38 11.07 0.53
CA ASP A 973 33.51 9.64 0.23
C ASP A 973 34.91 9.16 0.60
N ASN A 974 35.17 9.07 1.91
CA ASN A 974 36.42 8.57 2.45
C ASN A 974 36.24 7.11 2.94
N ARG A 975 37.34 6.45 3.29
CA ARG A 975 37.33 5.06 3.79
C ARG A 975 36.49 4.91 5.06
N ASP A 976 36.62 5.83 6.01
CA ASP A 976 35.97 5.74 7.32
C ASP A 976 34.67 6.54 7.42
N PHE A 977 34.52 7.60 6.63
CA PHE A 977 33.34 8.47 6.68
C PHE A 977 32.82 8.78 5.28
N LYS A 978 31.52 8.59 5.09
CA LYS A 978 30.80 8.89 3.85
C LYS A 978 29.57 9.73 4.15
N TRP A 979 29.32 10.73 3.34
CA TRP A 979 28.13 11.56 3.44
C TRP A 979 27.56 11.85 2.05
N SER A 980 26.28 11.53 1.87
CA SER A 980 25.52 11.90 0.68
C SER A 980 24.24 12.65 1.05
N THR A 981 23.85 13.55 0.16
CA THR A 981 22.59 14.32 0.25
C THR A 981 21.80 14.12 -1.05
N THR A 982 20.50 13.93 -0.92
CA THR A 982 19.56 13.88 -2.04
C THR A 982 18.42 14.85 -1.77
N LEU A 983 18.18 15.76 -2.71
CA LEU A 983 17.11 16.75 -2.71
C LEU A 983 16.21 16.48 -3.91
N ASN A 984 14.91 16.35 -3.65
CA ASN A 984 13.86 16.32 -4.65
C ASN A 984 12.93 17.51 -4.40
N PHE A 985 12.66 18.29 -5.44
CA PHE A 985 11.75 19.42 -5.37
C PHE A 985 10.85 19.44 -6.60
N SER A 986 9.58 19.74 -6.42
CA SER A 986 8.67 20.00 -7.53
C SER A 986 7.66 21.07 -7.21
N VAL A 987 7.32 21.84 -8.23
CA VAL A 987 6.26 22.86 -8.19
C VAL A 987 5.49 22.84 -9.50
N TYR A 988 4.17 22.98 -9.41
CA TYR A 988 3.32 23.11 -10.59
C TYR A 988 2.20 24.12 -10.39
N SER A 989 1.63 24.57 -11.51
CA SER A 989 0.42 25.38 -11.57
C SER A 989 -0.57 24.69 -12.50
N GLN A 990 -1.81 24.56 -12.04
CA GLN A 990 -2.88 23.90 -12.75
C GLN A 990 -4.09 24.84 -12.81
N LYS A 991 -4.80 24.85 -13.94
CA LYS A 991 -6.04 25.63 -14.11
C LYS A 991 -7.02 24.90 -15.02
N ILE A 992 -8.30 24.97 -14.69
CA ILE A 992 -9.40 24.53 -15.56
C ILE A 992 -9.62 25.62 -16.62
N THR A 993 -9.51 25.25 -17.90
CA THR A 993 -9.61 26.19 -19.02
C THR A 993 -10.98 26.17 -19.69
N LYS A 994 -11.73 25.08 -19.54
CA LYS A 994 -13.11 24.92 -20.00
C LYS A 994 -13.87 24.06 -19.00
N LEU A 995 -15.08 24.48 -18.65
CA LEU A 995 -15.98 23.76 -17.76
C LEU A 995 -17.43 24.16 -18.10
N GLU A 996 -18.29 23.19 -18.36
CA GLU A 996 -19.72 23.45 -18.60
C GLU A 996 -20.57 23.24 -17.33
N ASN A 997 -20.05 22.50 -16.35
CA ASN A 997 -20.69 22.29 -15.07
C ASN A 997 -20.72 23.58 -14.23
N THR A 998 -21.83 23.83 -13.53
CA THR A 998 -22.02 24.96 -12.62
C THR A 998 -22.14 24.43 -11.18
N PRO A 999 -21.07 24.49 -10.36
CA PRO A 999 -21.12 24.00 -8.99
C PRO A 999 -22.04 24.85 -8.12
N THR A 1000 -22.60 24.24 -7.08
CA THR A 1000 -23.34 24.97 -6.03
C THR A 1000 -22.40 25.74 -5.11
N ALA A 1001 -22.92 26.68 -4.33
CA ALA A 1001 -22.17 27.37 -3.29
C ALA A 1001 -21.59 26.37 -2.28
N PHE A 1002 -22.36 25.34 -1.88
CA PHE A 1002 -21.87 24.30 -0.97
C PHE A 1002 -20.71 23.50 -1.57
N ASP A 1003 -20.78 23.12 -2.84
CA ASP A 1003 -19.70 22.38 -3.52
C ASP A 1003 -18.37 23.15 -3.48
N LEU A 1004 -18.41 24.49 -3.52
CA LEU A 1004 -17.21 25.32 -3.51
C LEU A 1004 -16.67 25.61 -2.09
N VAL A 1005 -17.55 25.65 -1.07
CA VAL A 1005 -17.16 26.00 0.30
C VAL A 1005 -16.91 24.80 1.21
N ASP A 1006 -17.35 23.59 0.84
CA ASP A 1006 -17.08 22.40 1.62
C ASP A 1006 -15.56 22.11 1.74
N ALA A 1007 -15.16 21.18 2.61
CA ALA A 1007 -13.75 20.85 2.84
C ALA A 1007 -13.06 20.17 1.63
N ASN A 1008 -13.82 19.69 0.65
CA ASN A 1008 -13.34 19.07 -0.59
C ASN A 1008 -13.13 20.11 -1.70
N GLY A 1009 -13.81 21.26 -1.62
CA GLY A 1009 -13.83 22.28 -2.65
C GLY A 1009 -14.48 21.78 -3.94
N GLY A 1010 -14.59 22.67 -4.92
CA GLY A 1010 -15.27 22.39 -6.19
C GLY A 1010 -14.51 22.92 -7.40
N ASN A 1011 -14.99 22.57 -8.59
CA ASN A 1011 -14.34 22.94 -9.84
C ASN A 1011 -14.88 24.26 -10.36
N SER A 1012 -14.00 25.24 -10.58
CA SER A 1012 -14.35 26.54 -11.16
C SER A 1012 -13.39 26.91 -12.29
N ILE A 1013 -13.91 27.59 -13.31
CA ILE A 1013 -13.12 27.99 -14.48
C ILE A 1013 -12.05 29.01 -14.07
N GLY A 1014 -10.85 28.89 -14.64
CA GLY A 1014 -9.71 29.78 -14.36
C GLY A 1014 -8.89 29.42 -13.12
N HIS A 1015 -9.40 28.52 -12.28
CA HIS A 1015 -8.74 28.09 -11.05
C HIS A 1015 -8.32 26.61 -11.11
N PRO A 1016 -7.45 26.13 -10.19
CA PRO A 1016 -7.10 24.72 -10.11
C PRO A 1016 -8.33 23.82 -9.83
N ARG A 1017 -8.18 22.52 -10.06
CA ARG A 1017 -9.17 21.53 -9.63
C ARG A 1017 -9.36 21.59 -8.11
N ASN A 1018 -10.59 21.32 -7.65
CA ASN A 1018 -10.97 21.33 -6.24
C ASN A 1018 -10.53 22.64 -5.55
N SER A 1019 -10.99 23.74 -6.12
CA SER A 1019 -10.78 25.09 -5.62
C SER A 1019 -11.70 25.34 -4.42
N LEU A 1020 -11.11 25.87 -3.36
CA LEU A 1020 -11.78 26.23 -2.13
C LEU A 1020 -12.19 27.70 -2.17
N TYR A 1021 -13.46 27.94 -1.92
CA TYR A 1021 -14.03 29.27 -1.76
C TYR A 1021 -14.61 29.45 -0.37
N SER A 1022 -14.78 30.67 0.10
CA SER A 1022 -15.38 30.96 1.39
C SER A 1022 -16.42 32.07 1.31
N TYR A 1023 -17.40 32.01 2.20
CA TYR A 1023 -18.22 33.18 2.48
C TYR A 1023 -17.35 34.28 3.11
N GLN A 1024 -17.58 35.53 2.73
CA GLN A 1024 -16.81 36.67 3.20
C GLN A 1024 -17.36 37.13 4.56
N PHE A 1025 -16.62 36.84 5.63
CA PHE A 1025 -16.99 37.24 6.99
C PHE A 1025 -16.63 38.71 7.26
N THR A 1026 -17.59 39.51 7.70
CA THR A 1026 -17.39 40.96 7.95
C THR A 1026 -17.21 41.31 9.43
N GLY A 1027 -17.47 40.38 10.35
CA GLY A 1027 -17.36 40.59 11.79
C GLY A 1027 -18.53 40.00 12.57
N LEU A 1028 -18.64 40.38 13.84
CA LEU A 1028 -19.80 40.07 14.67
C LEU A 1028 -20.66 41.32 14.84
N ASN A 1029 -21.97 41.15 14.93
CA ASN A 1029 -22.86 42.24 15.31
C ASN A 1029 -22.85 42.48 16.84
N ASN A 1030 -23.58 43.49 17.31
CA ASN A 1030 -23.69 43.83 18.75
C ASN A 1030 -24.44 42.77 19.60
N GLN A 1031 -24.85 41.65 19.01
CA GLN A 1031 -25.42 40.49 19.69
C GLN A 1031 -24.50 39.27 19.60
N GLY A 1032 -23.29 39.43 19.05
CA GLY A 1032 -22.31 38.36 18.84
C GLY A 1032 -22.64 37.40 17.70
N LEU A 1033 -23.60 37.72 16.82
CA LEU A 1033 -23.96 36.93 15.65
C LEU A 1033 -23.02 37.26 14.47
N PRO A 1034 -22.59 36.27 13.68
CA PRO A 1034 -21.69 36.50 12.56
C PRO A 1034 -22.39 37.19 11.39
N THR A 1035 -21.67 38.07 10.69
CA THR A 1035 -22.16 38.82 9.53
C THR A 1035 -21.33 38.56 8.27
N PHE A 1036 -21.97 38.65 7.10
CA PHE A 1036 -21.38 38.29 5.82
C PHE A 1036 -21.75 39.24 4.68
N ILE A 1037 -20.96 39.17 3.59
CA ILE A 1037 -21.33 39.69 2.27
C ILE A 1037 -21.97 38.56 1.47
N LEU A 1038 -23.20 38.75 0.98
CA LEU A 1038 -23.96 37.75 0.22
C LEU A 1038 -24.25 38.24 -1.21
N GLN A 1039 -25.16 37.57 -1.92
CA GLN A 1039 -25.47 37.81 -3.33
C GLN A 1039 -25.98 39.23 -3.64
N ASP A 1040 -26.66 39.87 -2.69
CA ASP A 1040 -27.16 41.24 -2.79
C ASP A 1040 -26.05 42.31 -2.71
N GLY A 1041 -24.82 41.89 -2.36
CA GLY A 1041 -23.68 42.78 -2.15
C GLY A 1041 -23.82 43.67 -0.92
N ALA A 1042 -24.81 43.44 -0.06
CA ALA A 1042 -24.99 44.19 1.18
C ALA A 1042 -24.10 43.61 2.29
N ASP A 1043 -23.48 44.50 3.06
CA ASP A 1043 -22.76 44.15 4.28
C ASP A 1043 -23.77 43.94 5.43
N ASN A 1044 -23.35 43.22 6.48
CA ASN A 1044 -24.13 42.93 7.69
C ASN A 1044 -25.29 41.92 7.53
N ASN A 1045 -25.27 41.10 6.48
CA ASN A 1045 -26.21 39.99 6.39
C ASN A 1045 -25.88 38.91 7.43
N ILE A 1046 -26.84 38.58 8.29
CA ILE A 1046 -26.71 37.53 9.31
C ILE A 1046 -27.28 36.21 8.78
N THR A 1047 -28.48 36.29 8.21
CA THR A 1047 -29.26 35.19 7.65
C THR A 1047 -29.25 35.32 6.11
N GLU A 1048 -29.89 34.41 5.37
CA GLU A 1048 -29.99 34.43 3.88
C GLU A 1048 -28.89 33.73 3.07
N ALA A 1049 -27.88 33.12 3.69
CA ALA A 1049 -26.93 32.30 2.92
C ALA A 1049 -27.65 31.10 2.27
N ASN A 1050 -27.59 31.03 0.93
CA ASN A 1050 -28.17 29.94 0.15
C ASN A 1050 -27.06 28.99 -0.33
N PHE A 1051 -26.86 27.89 0.40
CA PHE A 1051 -25.89 26.85 0.05
C PHE A 1051 -26.21 26.10 -1.25
N GLN A 1052 -27.46 26.15 -1.72
CA GLN A 1052 -27.91 25.51 -2.96
C GLN A 1052 -27.82 26.42 -4.18
N ASP A 1053 -27.46 27.70 -3.99
CA ASP A 1053 -27.26 28.62 -5.10
C ASP A 1053 -26.20 28.07 -6.05
N ASN A 1054 -26.44 28.18 -7.35
CA ASN A 1054 -25.51 27.78 -8.41
C ASN A 1054 -25.40 28.84 -9.51
N LEU A 1055 -25.99 30.02 -9.31
CA LEU A 1055 -26.01 31.12 -10.26
C LEU A 1055 -24.96 32.16 -9.85
N ASP A 1056 -23.85 32.22 -10.60
CA ASP A 1056 -22.78 33.20 -10.40
C ASP A 1056 -22.19 33.24 -8.97
N VAL A 1057 -22.18 32.10 -8.29
CA VAL A 1057 -21.71 31.97 -6.89
C VAL A 1057 -20.28 32.49 -6.68
N THR A 1058 -19.45 32.46 -7.71
CA THR A 1058 -18.07 32.97 -7.68
C THR A 1058 -17.96 34.50 -7.62
N LYS A 1059 -19.06 35.24 -7.79
CA LYS A 1059 -19.08 36.71 -7.68
C LYS A 1059 -19.05 37.21 -6.23
N TYR A 1060 -19.64 36.46 -5.31
CA TYR A 1060 -19.73 36.84 -3.89
C TYR A 1060 -18.92 35.92 -2.96
N LEU A 1061 -18.58 34.70 -3.39
CA LEU A 1061 -17.64 33.86 -2.66
C LEU A 1061 -16.19 34.28 -2.93
N LYS A 1062 -15.37 34.27 -1.89
CA LYS A 1062 -13.94 34.59 -1.98
C LYS A 1062 -13.14 33.34 -2.30
N TYR A 1063 -12.33 33.38 -3.35
CA TYR A 1063 -11.40 32.30 -3.69
C TYR A 1063 -10.22 32.28 -2.70
N GLU A 1064 -9.98 31.12 -2.08
CA GLU A 1064 -8.92 30.96 -1.06
C GLU A 1064 -7.69 30.23 -1.61
N GLY A 1065 -7.87 29.27 -2.53
CA GLY A 1065 -6.80 28.44 -3.07
C GLY A 1065 -7.26 27.03 -3.43
N SER A 1066 -6.36 26.19 -3.91
CA SER A 1066 -6.67 24.76 -4.11
C SER A 1066 -6.58 24.00 -2.79
N ILE A 1067 -7.37 22.94 -2.65
CA ILE A 1067 -7.18 21.98 -1.57
C ILE A 1067 -6.02 21.00 -1.83
N GLU A 1068 -5.51 20.92 -3.07
CA GLU A 1068 -4.40 20.02 -3.44
C GLU A 1068 -3.04 20.76 -3.39
N PRO A 1069 -2.01 20.21 -2.73
CA PRO A 1069 -0.69 20.83 -2.67
C PRO A 1069 -0.03 20.80 -4.03
N ASN A 1070 0.52 21.94 -4.44
CA ASN A 1070 1.20 22.10 -5.71
C ASN A 1070 2.72 22.25 -5.58
N LYS A 1071 3.25 22.18 -4.35
CA LYS A 1071 4.67 22.16 -4.02
C LYS A 1071 4.99 20.92 -3.20
N SER A 1072 6.12 20.28 -3.50
CA SER A 1072 6.64 19.17 -2.71
C SER A 1072 8.16 19.20 -2.62
N LEU A 1073 8.67 18.73 -1.48
CA LEU A 1073 10.07 18.71 -1.12
C LEU A 1073 10.40 17.39 -0.43
N GLY A 1074 11.52 16.78 -0.79
CA GLY A 1074 12.13 15.68 -0.08
C GLY A 1074 13.63 15.90 0.06
N LEU A 1075 14.14 15.84 1.29
CA LEU A 1075 15.56 16.03 1.58
C LEU A 1075 16.09 14.88 2.44
N ALA A 1076 16.93 14.04 1.85
CA ALA A 1076 17.57 12.91 2.51
C ALA A 1076 19.06 13.17 2.72
N ASN A 1077 19.56 12.82 3.91
CA ASN A 1077 20.97 12.78 4.23
C ASN A 1077 21.34 11.40 4.76
N THR A 1078 22.44 10.84 4.25
CA THR A 1078 23.00 9.57 4.73
C THR A 1078 24.42 9.80 5.17
N PHE A 1079 24.71 9.49 6.44
CA PHE A 1079 26.03 9.55 7.04
C PHE A 1079 26.46 8.14 7.39
N THR A 1080 27.61 7.68 6.91
CA THR A 1080 28.16 6.37 7.24
C THR A 1080 29.52 6.57 7.86
N TYR A 1081 29.69 6.12 9.11
CA TYR A 1081 30.95 6.13 9.83
C TYR A 1081 31.35 4.70 10.19
N LYS A 1082 32.35 4.16 9.49
CA LYS A 1082 32.76 2.74 9.56
C LYS A 1082 31.55 1.80 9.40
N ASN A 1083 31.13 1.15 10.48
CA ASN A 1083 30.04 0.18 10.53
C ASN A 1083 28.69 0.80 10.91
N TRP A 1084 28.66 2.08 11.24
CA TRP A 1084 27.45 2.83 11.58
C TRP A 1084 26.92 3.58 10.36
N SER A 1085 25.60 3.61 10.18
CA SER A 1085 24.95 4.46 9.18
C SER A 1085 23.71 5.14 9.76
N LEU A 1086 23.71 6.47 9.71
CA LEU A 1086 22.62 7.36 10.11
C LEU A 1086 21.94 7.90 8.85
N TYR A 1087 20.63 7.71 8.76
CA TYR A 1087 19.78 8.22 7.70
C TYR A 1087 18.78 9.22 8.28
N VAL A 1088 18.69 10.42 7.69
CA VAL A 1088 17.76 11.48 8.09
C VAL A 1088 16.99 11.96 6.86
N PHE A 1089 15.66 11.99 6.94
CA PHE A 1089 14.79 12.31 5.82
C PHE A 1089 13.68 13.27 6.21
N PHE A 1090 13.66 14.42 5.54
CA PHE A 1090 12.63 15.45 5.67
C PHE A 1090 11.71 15.44 4.46
N VAL A 1091 10.43 15.69 4.70
CA VAL A 1091 9.41 15.91 3.67
C VAL A 1091 8.75 17.25 3.92
N GLY A 1092 8.45 17.98 2.85
CA GLY A 1092 7.63 19.18 2.91
C GLY A 1092 6.59 19.18 1.79
N SER A 1093 5.43 19.77 2.07
CA SER A 1093 4.36 19.98 1.11
C SER A 1093 3.72 21.35 1.32
N GLY A 1094 3.17 21.95 0.27
CA GLY A 1094 2.47 23.22 0.42
C GLY A 1094 1.84 23.77 -0.86
N GLY A 1095 1.28 24.97 -0.71
CA GLY A 1095 0.50 25.70 -1.71
C GLY A 1095 -1.01 25.41 -1.66
N ASN A 1096 -1.47 24.57 -0.73
CA ASN A 1096 -2.88 24.26 -0.53
C ASN A 1096 -3.48 24.96 0.69
N LYS A 1097 -4.81 25.07 0.69
CA LYS A 1097 -5.61 25.53 1.82
C LYS A 1097 -6.34 24.37 2.48
N VAL A 1098 -6.63 24.53 3.77
CA VAL A 1098 -7.39 23.59 4.58
C VAL A 1098 -8.54 24.32 5.26
N ARG A 1099 -9.75 23.77 5.13
CA ARG A 1099 -10.93 24.19 5.89
C ARG A 1099 -10.83 23.63 7.30
N LEU A 1100 -10.97 24.48 8.32
CA LEU A 1100 -11.07 24.01 9.70
C LEU A 1100 -12.39 23.27 9.91
N ASN A 1101 -12.40 22.28 10.80
CA ASN A 1101 -13.62 21.51 11.06
C ASN A 1101 -14.77 22.42 11.52
N PRO A 1102 -16.01 22.17 11.06
CA PRO A 1102 -17.20 22.90 11.50
C PRO A 1102 -17.52 22.52 12.95
N ILE A 1103 -17.38 23.48 13.87
CA ILE A 1103 -17.57 23.26 15.32
C ILE A 1103 -18.62 24.19 15.94
N TYR A 1104 -19.10 25.17 15.17
CA TYR A 1104 -20.06 26.16 15.63
C TYR A 1104 -21.48 25.79 15.18
N ASP A 1105 -22.43 25.71 16.10
CA ASP A 1105 -23.84 25.46 15.85
C ASP A 1105 -24.71 26.52 16.57
N SER A 1106 -25.96 26.66 16.16
CA SER A 1106 -26.93 27.55 16.84
C SER A 1106 -27.48 26.94 18.12
N THR A 1107 -27.36 25.62 18.30
CA THR A 1107 -27.78 24.89 19.51
C THR A 1107 -26.75 23.84 19.90
N TYR A 1108 -26.61 23.60 21.20
CA TYR A 1108 -25.65 22.64 21.75
C TYR A 1108 -26.33 21.82 22.86
N ASP A 1109 -25.78 20.64 23.15
CA ASP A 1109 -26.22 19.75 24.22
C ASP A 1109 -25.07 19.47 25.22
N ASP A 1110 -25.33 18.65 26.24
CA ASP A 1110 -24.34 18.29 27.26
C ASP A 1110 -23.41 17.11 26.86
N LEU A 1111 -23.42 16.71 25.58
CA LEU A 1111 -22.40 15.85 24.96
C LEU A 1111 -21.42 16.62 24.08
N THR A 1112 -21.79 17.83 23.67
CA THR A 1112 -21.01 18.71 22.80
C THR A 1112 -19.58 18.89 23.33
N VAL A 1113 -18.61 18.76 22.41
CA VAL A 1113 -17.21 19.09 22.67
C VAL A 1113 -16.90 20.49 22.19
N PHE A 1114 -16.37 21.30 23.11
CA PHE A 1114 -15.93 22.66 22.81
C PHE A 1114 -14.41 22.70 22.64
N THR A 1115 -13.96 23.47 21.66
CA THR A 1115 -12.55 23.78 21.44
C THR A 1115 -12.09 24.95 22.30
N LYS A 1116 -10.78 25.21 22.38
CA LYS A 1116 -10.25 26.35 23.14
C LYS A 1116 -10.64 27.70 22.53
N ASP A 1117 -11.02 27.75 21.24
CA ASP A 1117 -11.58 28.97 20.63
C ASP A 1117 -12.77 29.52 21.43
N PHE A 1118 -13.60 28.64 22.01
CA PHE A 1118 -14.78 29.06 22.77
C PHE A 1118 -14.41 29.88 24.01
N THR A 1119 -13.19 29.80 24.57
CA THR A 1119 -12.81 30.65 25.72
C THR A 1119 -12.74 32.12 25.35
N ASN A 1120 -12.54 32.44 24.07
CA ASN A 1120 -12.47 33.80 23.54
C ASN A 1120 -13.75 34.21 22.81
N ARG A 1121 -14.88 33.53 23.05
CA ARG A 1121 -16.19 33.87 22.43
C ARG A 1121 -16.72 35.23 22.88
N TRP A 1122 -17.56 35.82 22.05
CA TRP A 1122 -18.34 37.00 22.41
C TRP A 1122 -19.27 36.69 23.60
N ILE A 1123 -19.25 37.54 24.63
CA ILE A 1123 -20.10 37.40 25.83
C ILE A 1123 -20.98 38.64 26.01
N ASN A 1124 -20.43 39.84 25.80
CA ASN A 1124 -21.13 41.10 26.00
C ASN A 1124 -20.96 42.09 24.82
N PRO A 1125 -21.93 43.01 24.63
CA PRO A 1125 -21.79 44.16 23.73
C PRO A 1125 -20.45 44.89 23.87
N GLY A 1126 -19.73 45.06 22.77
CA GLY A 1126 -18.38 45.64 22.71
C GLY A 1126 -17.27 44.61 22.45
N ASP A 1127 -17.51 43.33 22.78
CA ASP A 1127 -16.54 42.24 22.56
C ASP A 1127 -16.26 41.99 21.07
N GLU A 1128 -17.17 42.39 20.17
CA GLU A 1128 -17.01 42.26 18.72
C GLU A 1128 -15.79 43.02 18.16
N ASN A 1129 -15.21 43.95 18.93
CA ASN A 1129 -13.98 44.65 18.56
C ASN A 1129 -12.69 43.88 18.93
N PHE A 1130 -12.82 42.81 19.72
CA PHE A 1130 -11.69 42.04 20.27
C PHE A 1130 -11.73 40.56 19.90
N THR A 1131 -12.91 40.03 19.55
CA THR A 1131 -13.06 38.64 19.12
C THR A 1131 -13.90 38.50 17.86
N ASN A 1132 -13.55 37.47 17.08
CA ASN A 1132 -14.31 37.01 15.93
C ASN A 1132 -15.05 35.69 16.21
N VAL A 1133 -15.01 35.19 17.45
CA VAL A 1133 -15.67 33.94 17.85
C VAL A 1133 -17.11 34.24 18.25
N PRO A 1134 -18.12 33.70 17.53
CA PRO A 1134 -19.52 34.00 17.77
C PRO A 1134 -20.02 33.65 19.17
N VAL A 1135 -21.11 34.29 19.59
CA VAL A 1135 -21.80 33.98 20.84
C VAL A 1135 -22.37 32.55 20.83
N ILE A 1136 -22.52 31.92 22.00
CA ILE A 1136 -23.46 30.79 22.15
C ILE A 1136 -24.87 31.37 22.24
N ALA A 1137 -25.69 31.24 21.19
CA ALA A 1137 -27.02 31.84 21.15
C ALA A 1137 -27.94 31.26 22.24
N ASP A 1138 -28.60 32.11 23.03
CA ASP A 1138 -29.63 31.68 23.99
C ASP A 1138 -30.94 31.29 23.29
N ARG A 1139 -31.84 30.57 23.98
CA ARG A 1139 -33.12 30.12 23.39
C ARG A 1139 -33.96 31.27 22.84
N ARG A 1140 -33.93 32.44 23.48
CA ARG A 1140 -34.69 33.62 23.06
C ARG A 1140 -34.08 34.25 21.82
N LEU A 1141 -32.76 34.33 21.72
CA LEU A 1141 -32.04 34.79 20.53
C LEU A 1141 -32.35 33.89 19.33
N ASN A 1142 -32.33 32.57 19.52
CA ASN A 1142 -32.77 31.61 18.50
C ASN A 1142 -34.22 31.84 18.05
N ALA A 1143 -35.14 32.05 19.00
CA ALA A 1143 -36.54 32.33 18.67
C ALA A 1143 -36.75 33.65 17.90
N ASN A 1144 -35.98 34.70 18.22
CA ASN A 1144 -36.10 36.02 17.60
C ASN A 1144 -35.76 36.03 16.09
N TYR A 1145 -34.95 35.09 15.62
CA TYR A 1145 -34.51 35.01 14.22
C TYR A 1145 -35.27 33.95 13.40
N GLY A 1146 -36.51 33.63 13.77
CA GLY A 1146 -37.35 32.68 13.03
C GLY A 1146 -37.09 31.21 13.36
N GLY A 1147 -36.45 30.93 14.51
CA GLY A 1147 -36.20 29.59 15.03
C GLY A 1147 -34.85 28.99 14.61
N GLU A 1148 -34.60 27.75 15.04
CA GLU A 1148 -33.30 27.06 14.92
C GLU A 1148 -32.75 27.03 13.48
N ARG A 1149 -33.63 26.92 12.48
CA ARG A 1149 -33.23 26.76 11.06
C ARG A 1149 -32.48 27.97 10.50
N THR A 1150 -32.82 29.17 10.93
CA THR A 1150 -32.24 30.39 10.35
C THR A 1150 -30.86 30.68 10.93
N LEU A 1151 -30.71 30.62 12.26
CA LEU A 1151 -29.40 30.78 12.88
C LEU A 1151 -28.50 29.58 12.61
N ALA A 1152 -29.01 28.35 12.50
CA ALA A 1152 -28.20 27.21 12.09
C ALA A 1152 -27.49 27.46 10.75
N ARG A 1153 -28.19 28.10 9.79
CA ARG A 1153 -27.55 28.54 8.54
C ARG A 1153 -26.47 29.60 8.79
N ALA A 1154 -26.72 30.61 9.61
CA ALA A 1154 -25.73 31.66 9.92
C ALA A 1154 -24.44 31.10 10.55
N TYR A 1155 -24.55 30.22 11.54
CA TYR A 1155 -23.39 29.56 12.16
C TYR A 1155 -22.67 28.62 11.17
N ASN A 1156 -23.40 27.93 10.30
CA ASN A 1156 -22.78 27.16 9.22
C ASN A 1156 -22.08 28.04 8.19
N THR A 1157 -22.64 29.20 7.83
CA THR A 1157 -21.96 30.19 6.97
C THR A 1157 -20.65 30.64 7.62
N TYR A 1158 -20.63 30.82 8.94
CA TYR A 1158 -19.40 31.10 9.69
C TYR A 1158 -18.38 29.94 9.61
N ASN A 1159 -18.83 28.69 9.80
CA ASN A 1159 -17.99 27.50 9.61
C ASN A 1159 -17.38 27.45 8.19
N TYR A 1160 -18.10 27.96 7.19
CA TYR A 1160 -17.68 28.02 5.79
C TYR A 1160 -17.17 29.41 5.34
N SER A 1161 -16.72 30.24 6.29
CA SER A 1161 -16.18 31.57 6.00
C SER A 1161 -14.65 31.60 5.90
N ASP A 1162 -14.10 32.72 5.45
CA ASP A 1162 -12.67 32.96 5.33
C ASP A 1162 -11.93 33.09 6.67
N ALA A 1163 -12.68 33.30 7.77
CA ALA A 1163 -12.16 33.17 9.13
C ALA A 1163 -11.75 31.72 9.47
N ARG A 1164 -12.33 30.72 8.81
CA ARG A 1164 -12.16 29.27 9.09
C ARG A 1164 -11.25 28.55 8.09
N ILE A 1165 -10.22 29.25 7.61
CA ILE A 1165 -9.21 28.73 6.67
C ILE A 1165 -7.80 28.81 7.27
N ALA A 1166 -7.02 27.75 7.06
CA ALA A 1166 -5.60 27.65 7.39
C ALA A 1166 -4.76 27.24 6.18
N ASP A 1167 -3.47 27.57 6.21
CA ASP A 1167 -2.49 27.05 5.25
C ASP A 1167 -2.19 25.57 5.54
N GLY A 1168 -2.25 24.74 4.49
CA GLY A 1168 -1.90 23.32 4.58
C GLY A 1168 -0.40 23.03 4.45
N ASP A 1169 0.43 24.07 4.44
CA ASP A 1169 1.88 23.99 4.27
C ASP A 1169 2.51 23.33 5.51
N PHE A 1170 3.39 22.35 5.29
CA PHE A 1170 4.09 21.69 6.38
C PHE A 1170 5.51 21.24 6.04
N VAL A 1171 6.32 21.08 7.08
CA VAL A 1171 7.63 20.41 7.03
C VAL A 1171 7.71 19.39 8.15
N ARG A 1172 8.07 18.15 7.83
CA ARG A 1172 8.08 17.02 8.75
C ARG A 1172 9.41 16.26 8.67
N LEU A 1173 9.97 15.91 9.83
CA LEU A 1173 11.00 14.87 9.89
C LEU A 1173 10.29 13.53 9.67
N LYS A 1174 10.40 12.97 8.46
CA LYS A 1174 9.67 11.78 8.05
C LYS A 1174 10.30 10.50 8.60
N ASN A 1175 11.64 10.42 8.56
CA ASN A 1175 12.36 9.25 9.03
C ASN A 1175 13.74 9.66 9.57
N ILE A 1176 14.09 9.17 10.75
CA ILE A 1176 15.47 9.13 11.25
C ILE A 1176 15.80 7.69 11.65
N SER A 1177 16.91 7.15 11.15
CA SER A 1177 17.30 5.79 11.49
C SER A 1177 18.81 5.62 11.64
N LEU A 1178 19.19 4.83 12.62
CA LEU A 1178 20.58 4.49 12.93
C LEU A 1178 20.73 2.97 12.78
N SER A 1179 21.66 2.56 11.94
CA SER A 1179 21.97 1.15 11.69
C SER A 1179 23.42 0.84 12.01
N TRP A 1180 23.65 -0.39 12.47
CA TRP A 1180 24.95 -0.94 12.76
C TRP A 1180 25.10 -2.29 12.06
N GLU A 1181 26.09 -2.37 11.17
CA GLU A 1181 26.51 -3.62 10.53
C GLU A 1181 27.62 -4.29 11.36
N PHE A 1182 27.46 -5.57 11.71
CA PHE A 1182 28.47 -6.26 12.51
C PHE A 1182 29.77 -6.48 11.71
N PRO A 1183 30.95 -6.45 12.37
CA PRO A 1183 32.23 -6.70 11.71
C PRO A 1183 32.29 -8.06 11.00
N ASN A 1184 33.01 -8.11 9.87
CA ASN A 1184 33.09 -9.31 9.04
C ASN A 1184 33.66 -10.53 9.78
N ASP A 1185 34.60 -10.34 10.71
CA ASP A 1185 35.19 -11.44 11.48
C ASP A 1185 34.15 -12.11 12.40
N PHE A 1186 33.26 -11.31 12.99
CA PHE A 1186 32.17 -11.80 13.81
C PHE A 1186 31.13 -12.56 12.97
N LYS A 1187 30.74 -11.98 11.83
CA LYS A 1187 29.81 -12.62 10.88
C LYS A 1187 30.34 -13.97 10.38
N LYS A 1188 31.63 -14.05 10.01
CA LYS A 1188 32.28 -15.29 9.59
C LYS A 1188 32.28 -16.37 10.68
N LYS A 1189 32.53 -16.01 11.95
CA LYS A 1189 32.46 -16.96 13.08
C LYS A 1189 31.06 -17.55 13.28
N LEU A 1190 30.02 -16.79 12.96
CA LEU A 1190 28.62 -17.23 13.05
C LEU A 1190 28.10 -17.89 11.76
N GLY A 1191 28.91 -17.96 10.69
CA GLY A 1191 28.48 -18.47 9.39
C GLY A 1191 27.49 -17.55 8.66
N LEU A 1192 27.48 -16.26 8.99
CA LEU A 1192 26.55 -15.27 8.44
C LEU A 1192 27.22 -14.43 7.33
N SER A 1193 26.47 -14.07 6.30
CA SER A 1193 26.86 -13.11 5.27
C SER A 1193 26.41 -11.68 5.59
N THR A 1194 25.31 -11.51 6.32
CA THR A 1194 24.78 -10.20 6.75
C THR A 1194 24.28 -10.29 8.17
N PHE A 1195 24.61 -9.30 9.00
CA PHE A 1195 24.02 -9.14 10.32
C PHE A 1195 23.98 -7.65 10.65
N THR A 1196 22.77 -7.08 10.61
CA THR A 1196 22.51 -5.67 10.84
C THR A 1196 21.46 -5.48 11.92
N LEU A 1197 21.70 -4.53 12.82
CA LEU A 1197 20.69 -3.99 13.74
C LEU A 1197 20.36 -2.55 13.34
N LYS A 1198 19.10 -2.16 13.43
CA LYS A 1198 18.66 -0.81 13.10
C LYS A 1198 17.58 -0.34 14.07
N GLY A 1199 17.71 0.88 14.56
CA GLY A 1199 16.65 1.63 15.23
C GLY A 1199 16.16 2.73 14.30
N SER A 1200 14.85 2.91 14.20
CA SER A 1200 14.21 3.88 13.30
C SER A 1200 13.06 4.59 14.00
N ALA A 1201 12.89 5.87 13.75
CA ALA A 1201 11.71 6.63 14.14
C ALA A 1201 11.07 7.25 12.89
N VAL A 1202 9.78 6.98 12.70
CA VAL A 1202 8.98 7.44 11.56
C VAL A 1202 7.98 8.48 12.06
N ASN A 1203 7.85 9.60 11.32
CA ASN A 1203 7.09 10.78 11.71
C ASN A 1203 7.34 11.27 13.17
N PRO A 1204 8.60 11.32 13.67
CA PRO A 1204 8.85 11.75 15.05
C PRO A 1204 8.50 13.22 15.32
N TRP A 1205 8.49 14.08 14.29
CA TRP A 1205 8.29 15.52 14.48
C TRP A 1205 7.70 16.25 13.28
N LEU A 1206 6.59 16.96 13.49
CA LEU A 1206 6.07 18.02 12.63
C LEU A 1206 6.78 19.34 12.99
N ILE A 1207 7.68 19.80 12.12
CA ILE A 1207 8.57 20.94 12.37
C ILE A 1207 7.85 22.27 12.12
N TYR A 1208 7.02 22.31 11.08
CA TYR A 1208 6.24 23.48 10.70
C TYR A 1208 4.84 23.06 10.25
N SER A 1209 3.83 23.82 10.68
CA SER A 1209 2.46 23.85 10.18
C SER A 1209 1.84 25.21 10.56
N ASP A 1210 0.74 25.61 9.91
CA ASP A 1210 0.01 26.82 10.28
C ASP A 1210 -0.48 26.75 11.74
N LYS A 1211 -0.32 27.85 12.49
CA LYS A 1211 -0.78 27.97 13.87
C LYS A 1211 -2.31 27.90 13.98
N LYS A 1212 -3.05 28.29 12.93
CA LYS A 1212 -4.52 28.21 12.88
C LYS A 1212 -5.05 26.78 12.94
N LEU A 1213 -4.24 25.78 12.60
CA LEU A 1213 -4.62 24.36 12.73
C LEU A 1213 -4.71 23.93 14.20
N ASN A 1214 -4.07 24.65 15.13
CA ASN A 1214 -4.16 24.46 16.58
C ASN A 1214 -4.03 22.99 17.06
N GLY A 1215 -3.18 22.19 16.39
CA GLY A 1215 -2.99 20.77 16.70
C GLY A 1215 -3.57 19.79 15.69
N GLN A 1216 -4.40 20.25 14.74
CA GLN A 1216 -4.84 19.45 13.60
C GLN A 1216 -3.65 19.15 12.66
N ASP A 1217 -3.48 17.89 12.27
CA ASP A 1217 -2.46 17.50 11.30
C ASP A 1217 -2.85 18.05 9.90
N PRO A 1218 -1.97 18.80 9.22
CA PRO A 1218 -2.24 19.38 7.89
C PRO A 1218 -2.51 18.36 6.79
N GLU A 1219 -2.09 17.09 6.95
CA GLU A 1219 -2.33 16.02 5.98
C GLU A 1219 -3.62 15.22 6.26
N PHE A 1220 -4.05 15.15 7.52
CA PHE A 1220 -5.20 14.35 7.94
C PHE A 1220 -6.48 15.18 7.91
N ARG A 1221 -7.42 14.78 7.05
CA ARG A 1221 -8.69 15.51 6.84
C ARG A 1221 -9.86 14.62 7.21
N ASN A 1222 -10.77 15.17 8.02
CA ASN A 1222 -11.94 14.50 8.59
C ASN A 1222 -11.64 13.23 9.41
N SER A 1223 -12.14 13.20 10.64
CA SER A 1223 -12.12 12.03 11.50
C SER A 1223 -13.45 11.29 11.43
N GLY A 1224 -13.41 9.95 11.40
CA GLY A 1224 -14.62 9.12 11.50
C GLY A 1224 -14.59 7.84 10.68
N GLY A 1225 -15.51 6.95 10.97
CA GLY A 1225 -15.65 5.67 10.28
C GLY A 1225 -14.42 4.78 10.49
N VAL A 1226 -13.69 4.42 9.44
CA VAL A 1226 -12.45 3.61 9.57
C VAL A 1226 -11.16 4.43 9.49
N ALA A 1227 -11.23 5.75 9.35
CA ALA A 1227 -10.06 6.60 9.19
C ALA A 1227 -9.31 6.82 10.52
N MET A 1228 -7.98 6.72 10.49
CA MET A 1228 -7.10 6.97 11.64
C MET A 1228 -5.96 7.91 11.23
N PRO A 1229 -5.43 8.76 12.12
CA PRO A 1229 -4.32 9.64 11.78
C PRO A 1229 -3.00 8.86 11.63
N VAL A 1230 -2.03 9.48 10.96
CA VAL A 1230 -0.66 8.96 10.91
C VAL A 1230 0.08 9.39 12.18
N THR A 1231 0.56 8.43 12.96
CA THR A 1231 1.27 8.68 14.24
C THR A 1231 2.77 8.44 14.14
N SER A 1232 3.52 8.90 15.15
CA SER A 1232 4.92 8.58 15.33
C SER A 1232 5.10 7.10 15.68
N GLN A 1233 6.09 6.47 15.02
CA GLN A 1233 6.40 5.05 15.19
C GLN A 1233 7.87 4.87 15.51
N TYR A 1234 8.17 3.93 16.40
CA TYR A 1234 9.53 3.55 16.76
C TYR A 1234 9.74 2.08 16.42
N THR A 1235 10.69 1.81 15.54
CA THR A 1235 10.93 0.49 14.97
C THR A 1235 12.33 -0.01 15.31
N PHE A 1236 12.42 -1.25 15.77
CA PHE A 1236 13.66 -1.99 15.88
C PHE A 1236 13.68 -3.09 14.81
N THR A 1237 14.75 -3.13 14.03
CA THR A 1237 14.92 -4.08 12.93
C THR A 1237 16.17 -4.92 13.13
N LEU A 1238 16.01 -6.23 12.93
CA LEU A 1238 17.06 -7.22 12.86
C LEU A 1238 17.08 -7.85 11.46
N ASN A 1239 18.22 -7.76 10.77
CA ASN A 1239 18.43 -8.42 9.49
C ASN A 1239 19.57 -9.43 9.60
N ILE A 1240 19.31 -10.69 9.24
CA ILE A 1240 20.31 -11.76 9.23
C ILE A 1240 20.29 -12.42 7.85
N SER A 1241 21.46 -12.79 7.34
CA SER A 1241 21.56 -13.65 6.16
C SER A 1241 22.64 -14.70 6.33
N LEU A 1242 22.34 -15.93 5.92
CA LEU A 1242 23.27 -17.04 5.73
C LEU A 1242 23.84 -16.94 4.32
#